data_AF-A0A2T6DKD3-F1
#
_entry.id   AF-A0A2T6DKD3-F1
#
_cell.length_a   1.000
_cell.length_b   1.000
_cell.length_c   1.000
_cell.angle_alpha   90.00
_cell.angle_beta   90.00
_cell.angle_gamma   90.00
#
_symmetry.space_group_name_H-M   'P 1'
#
loop_
_entity.id
_entity.type
_entity.pdbx_description
1 polymer ?
#
loop_
_entity_poly.entity_id
_entity_poly.type
_entity_poly.pdbx_seq_one_letter_code
_entity_poly.pdbx_strand_id
1 'polypeptide(L)'
;MPAFVLPLLRFLGRLALIATALVLGLVALGMWFSPSLRTEPLPIDAAQLAAELKLRDTTIDRNNMPVLQRDVDYAQGPAAPWYPKGESPLLSELVKEGKLPPVAERTGPEPLVMEGCEGIGTYGGTWIRVTNSAGDIGGTLSPRLSGCGLVRWSPLGYPIRPHLARGWSTNADKSEWTIYLRKGVRWSDGHPFTADDIMYWWDEERPLSKGQPKWLTVEGKLGNITKVDDYTIKFTFPGPYGTFLETLTANYAQGFLTPRHYLAQYHPTKGNKELIAATMKAEGSLTARGLYFAKKDARNPEHPRLWPWVYRTFRSSPPESVVRNPYYFVVDTKGNQLPYVDRILFDVKNPKLIPLSAAAGDLTLQERFIGFESYTMLMDNRKKNGYEVYHWFPAARSNWALYPNINRAVLPEDPASGNKKKLLSDKRFRQALSLAINRPEIIKAIYNGMGEPSQIAPGKDSEFHNEKLAKSYTDYDPARANKMLDELGLTQRDSDGMRCFADGTRMQFSIDMTDFAGEGPVQFITDDWAKVGVRAVQRNRARQLFSVEKNTFKHDFTVWIGEGEFNPIVEPRSFVASNSEAHWAPAHGNWYSRGGYYGDPTARPELAPPKDSDVYKGHTLYEQVLKTADRAEQVRLFNQIFDIAAENVWSISVATPSPQLVVVKNGFRNVPRNAISGYNFATPSTAGIETFYFEKTNDTPEAEKQIQKEVMTVTPAPFTFNAKTMKARTEGWSGVIWQMVLGAMALGIVYAGVKYPFIGRRLLVMIPTLAIMSVSTFYIIQMPPGDFIQTRILEARTMGDENAVENIERLRDAFFVDDPIWKQYLRWSGLLWFTTLNPVDRGLLQGELGKSMATQRSVNDSIGDRILLTIVVSLATIVFTWAVAMSVGIYSAVRQYTVGDYVMTFIAFIGMCIPNIVLAILIMYFSGKYLGMNVTGLFSPEYLTQPGWSVGKVIDMLKHIWVPVIVIAAGGTAGLIRVMRANLLDELRKPYVTTAMAKGKKPFPLLIKYPVRMALNPFISNIGGLLPGLISSGALVAIILSLPLVGPLLLDALQTEDVNMAASMLMILSMLSVLGTLMSDLMLLWLDPRIRFEGGSK
;
A
#
# COMPACT_ATOMS: atom_id res chain seq x y z
N MET A 1 32.68 -38.85 -50.19
CA MET A 1 32.50 -37.75 -49.22
C MET A 1 32.40 -36.31 -49.78
N PRO A 2 32.69 -35.94 -51.05
CA PRO A 2 32.61 -34.51 -51.47
C PRO A 2 31.19 -33.98 -51.77
N ALA A 3 30.21 -34.84 -52.05
CA ALA A 3 28.91 -34.43 -52.58
C ALA A 3 28.00 -33.69 -51.57
N PHE A 4 28.26 -33.80 -50.26
CA PHE A 4 27.44 -33.18 -49.20
C PHE A 4 28.06 -31.92 -48.59
N VAL A 5 29.37 -31.73 -48.71
CA VAL A 5 30.10 -30.65 -48.02
C VAL A 5 29.86 -29.31 -48.71
N LEU A 6 29.86 -29.27 -50.04
CA LEU A 6 29.68 -28.03 -50.79
C LEU A 6 28.26 -27.43 -50.69
N PRO A 7 27.16 -28.22 -50.77
CA PRO A 7 25.82 -27.72 -50.51
C PRO A 7 25.63 -27.25 -49.06
N LEU A 8 26.20 -27.97 -48.09
CA LEU A 8 26.14 -27.62 -46.67
C LEU A 8 26.89 -26.30 -46.39
N LEU A 9 28.09 -26.11 -46.94
CA LEU A 9 28.84 -24.85 -46.84
C LEU A 9 28.10 -23.68 -47.50
N ARG A 10 27.44 -23.90 -48.64
CA ARG A 10 26.60 -22.86 -49.27
C ARG A 10 25.36 -22.54 -48.43
N PHE A 11 24.74 -23.54 -47.80
CA PHE A 11 23.62 -23.36 -46.90
C PHE A 11 24.03 -22.60 -45.62
N LEU A 12 25.12 -23.01 -44.98
CA LEU A 12 25.69 -22.33 -43.82
C LEU A 12 26.15 -20.91 -44.14
N GLY A 13 26.75 -20.69 -45.32
CA GLY A 13 27.12 -19.36 -45.81
C GLY A 13 25.90 -18.45 -46.00
N ARG A 14 24.80 -18.95 -46.58
CA ARG A 14 23.54 -18.20 -46.69
C ARG A 14 22.92 -17.91 -45.33
N LEU A 15 22.97 -18.86 -44.39
CA LEU A 15 22.49 -18.69 -43.02
C LEU A 15 23.30 -17.63 -42.26
N ALA A 16 24.63 -17.63 -42.41
CA ALA A 16 25.50 -16.62 -41.84
C ALA A 16 25.22 -15.23 -42.45
N LEU A 17 24.96 -15.15 -43.76
CA LEU A 17 24.61 -13.90 -44.44
C LEU A 17 23.25 -13.35 -43.97
N ILE A 18 22.24 -14.21 -43.82
CA ILE A 18 20.91 -13.84 -43.28
C ILE A 18 21.05 -13.41 -41.82
N ALA A 19 21.80 -14.15 -40.99
CA ALA A 19 22.03 -13.79 -39.60
C ALA A 19 22.77 -12.45 -39.49
N THR A 20 23.78 -12.21 -40.33
CA THR A 20 24.52 -10.94 -40.38
C THR A 20 23.60 -9.80 -40.82
N ALA A 21 22.75 -10.01 -41.84
CA ALA A 21 21.77 -9.02 -42.27
C ALA A 21 20.72 -8.73 -41.18
N LEU A 22 20.30 -9.74 -40.42
CA LEU A 22 19.41 -9.60 -39.26
C LEU A 22 20.07 -8.83 -38.12
N VAL A 23 21.33 -9.15 -37.79
CA VAL A 23 22.12 -8.43 -36.78
C VAL A 23 22.35 -6.99 -37.22
N LEU A 24 22.74 -6.74 -38.47
CA LEU A 24 22.89 -5.39 -39.02
C LEU A 24 21.55 -4.64 -39.06
N GLY A 25 20.45 -5.32 -39.36
CA GLY A 25 19.10 -4.77 -39.32
C GLY A 25 18.66 -4.41 -37.90
N LEU A 26 18.97 -5.25 -36.92
CA LEU A 26 18.73 -4.99 -35.49
C LEU A 26 19.66 -3.91 -34.93
N VAL A 27 20.89 -3.82 -35.41
CA VAL A 27 21.82 -2.74 -35.09
C VAL A 27 21.35 -1.43 -35.73
N ALA A 28 20.86 -1.47 -36.97
CA ALA A 28 20.29 -0.30 -37.64
C ALA A 28 18.98 0.16 -36.98
N LEU A 29 18.07 -0.76 -36.64
CA LEU A 29 16.90 -0.45 -35.80
C LEU A 29 17.35 0.07 -34.44
N GLY A 30 18.36 -0.57 -33.84
CA GLY A 30 18.97 -0.15 -32.59
C GLY A 30 19.53 1.26 -32.68
N MET A 31 20.13 1.66 -33.80
CA MET A 31 20.60 3.03 -34.07
C MET A 31 19.45 4.00 -34.38
N TRP A 32 18.37 3.51 -34.99
CA TRP A 32 17.19 4.31 -35.34
C TRP A 32 16.29 4.60 -34.13
N PHE A 33 16.21 3.64 -33.20
CA PHE A 33 15.52 3.74 -31.91
C PHE A 33 16.45 4.14 -30.76
N SER A 34 17.77 4.06 -30.95
CA SER A 34 18.74 4.66 -30.03
C SER A 34 18.40 6.14 -29.99
N PRO A 35 18.05 6.70 -28.83
CA PRO A 35 18.09 8.14 -28.71
C PRO A 35 19.49 8.56 -29.17
N SER A 36 19.55 9.58 -30.02
CA SER A 36 20.82 10.16 -30.41
C SER A 36 21.59 10.54 -29.14
N LEU A 37 22.54 9.71 -28.72
CA LEU A 37 23.52 10.05 -27.69
C LEU A 37 24.44 11.20 -28.15
N ARG A 38 24.26 11.67 -29.39
CA ARG A 38 24.90 12.82 -30.03
C ARG A 38 24.00 14.06 -30.09
N THR A 39 22.92 14.15 -29.31
CA THR A 39 22.45 15.50 -28.99
C THR A 39 23.51 16.08 -28.07
N GLU A 40 24.26 17.07 -28.55
CA GLU A 40 24.98 17.97 -27.65
C GLU A 40 24.01 18.31 -26.50
N PRO A 41 24.44 18.22 -25.22
CA PRO A 41 23.58 18.64 -24.13
C PRO A 41 23.06 20.03 -24.51
N LEU A 42 21.74 20.19 -24.50
CA LEU A 42 21.10 21.48 -24.81
C LEU A 42 21.91 22.55 -24.07
N PRO A 43 22.34 23.63 -24.75
CA PRO A 43 23.13 24.66 -24.10
C PRO A 43 22.40 25.05 -22.83
N ILE A 44 23.05 24.80 -21.70
CA ILE A 44 22.45 25.01 -20.39
C ILE A 44 22.34 26.53 -20.26
N ASP A 45 21.14 27.05 -20.46
CA ASP A 45 20.86 28.45 -20.16
C ASP A 45 21.19 28.66 -18.67
N ALA A 46 22.25 29.40 -18.39
CA ALA A 46 22.73 29.63 -17.04
C ALA A 46 21.65 30.27 -16.16
N ALA A 47 20.75 31.08 -16.73
CA ALA A 47 19.63 31.66 -16.01
C ALA A 47 18.57 30.61 -15.68
N GLN A 48 18.26 29.72 -16.64
CA GLN A 48 17.36 28.60 -16.39
C GLN A 48 17.94 27.63 -15.36
N LEU A 49 19.23 27.30 -15.43
CA LEU A 49 19.90 26.47 -14.44
C LEU A 49 19.87 27.13 -13.06
N ALA A 50 20.19 28.43 -12.96
CA ALA A 50 20.15 29.15 -11.70
C ALA A 50 18.74 29.18 -11.11
N ALA A 51 17.70 29.37 -11.94
CA ALA A 51 16.31 29.32 -11.51
C ALA A 51 15.91 27.92 -11.01
N GLU A 52 16.28 26.86 -11.71
CA GLU A 52 16.02 25.48 -11.29
C GLU A 52 16.80 25.10 -10.02
N LEU A 53 18.06 25.52 -9.89
CA LEU A 53 18.84 25.32 -8.67
C LEU A 53 18.21 26.04 -7.47
N LYS A 54 17.70 27.26 -7.66
CA LYS A 54 16.95 27.98 -6.64
C LYS A 54 15.66 27.26 -6.24
N LEU A 55 14.96 26.63 -7.18
CA LEU A 55 13.75 25.84 -6.89
C LEU A 55 14.03 24.51 -6.19
N ARG A 56 15.28 24.02 -6.26
CA ARG A 56 15.75 22.83 -5.52
C ARG A 56 16.27 23.14 -4.13
N ASP A 57 16.52 24.42 -3.84
CA ASP A 57 16.99 24.84 -2.55
C ASP A 57 15.90 24.59 -1.49
N THR A 58 16.22 23.72 -0.54
CA THR A 58 15.33 23.32 0.55
C THR A 58 15.76 23.91 1.89
N THR A 59 16.74 24.83 1.89
CA THR A 59 17.21 25.48 3.11
C THR A 59 16.07 26.12 3.89
N ILE A 60 16.14 25.98 5.22
CA ILE A 60 15.10 26.48 6.12
C ILE A 60 15.57 27.81 6.72
N ASP A 61 14.92 28.91 6.33
CA ASP A 61 15.10 30.20 6.99
C ASP A 61 14.30 30.26 8.29
N ARG A 62 15.01 30.17 9.42
CA ARG A 62 14.41 30.18 10.76
C ARG A 62 13.83 31.53 11.15
N ASN A 63 14.27 32.62 10.53
CA ASN A 63 13.77 33.95 10.84
C ASN A 63 12.46 34.25 10.12
N ASN A 64 12.12 33.46 9.10
CA ASN A 64 10.94 33.66 8.26
C ASN A 64 10.19 32.34 8.01
N MET A 65 9.79 31.67 9.10
CA MET A 65 9.00 30.45 9.01
C MET A 65 7.55 30.77 8.61
N PRO A 66 6.96 30.08 7.62
CA PRO A 66 5.57 30.31 7.24
C PRO A 66 4.66 29.91 8.39
N VAL A 67 3.74 30.80 8.74
CA VAL A 67 2.71 30.53 9.73
C VAL A 67 1.35 30.72 9.08
N LEU A 68 0.58 29.63 9.02
CA LEU A 68 -0.74 29.62 8.40
C LEU A 68 -1.85 30.01 9.38
N GLN A 69 -1.69 29.72 10.67
CA GLN A 69 -2.63 30.12 11.70
C GLN A 69 -2.48 31.62 12.04
N ARG A 70 -3.61 32.34 12.10
CA ARG A 70 -3.66 33.77 12.45
C ARG A 70 -4.28 33.96 13.83
N ASP A 71 -3.62 34.75 14.65
CA ASP A 71 -4.14 35.15 15.95
C ASP A 71 -5.27 36.19 15.74
N VAL A 72 -6.39 36.00 16.42
CA VAL A 72 -7.57 36.87 16.31
C VAL A 72 -8.18 37.18 17.67
N ASP A 73 -8.83 38.34 17.76
CA ASP A 73 -9.57 38.75 18.94
C ASP A 73 -11.03 38.27 18.87
N TYR A 74 -11.34 37.16 19.53
CA TYR A 74 -12.69 36.60 19.57
C TYR A 74 -13.75 37.54 20.18
N ALA A 75 -13.36 38.60 20.91
CA ALA A 75 -14.30 39.58 21.45
C ALA A 75 -15.03 40.38 20.35
N GLN A 76 -14.45 40.47 19.15
CA GLN A 76 -15.08 41.13 17.99
C GLN A 76 -16.34 40.39 17.52
N GLY A 77 -16.45 39.09 17.78
CA GLY A 77 -17.64 38.28 17.47
C GLY A 77 -18.12 38.43 16.01
N PRO A 78 -19.45 38.50 15.77
CA PRO A 78 -20.03 38.61 14.43
C PRO A 78 -19.58 39.81 13.59
N ALA A 79 -19.05 40.87 14.21
CA ALA A 79 -18.57 42.05 13.50
C ALA A 79 -17.21 41.83 12.81
N ALA A 80 -16.49 40.76 13.19
CA ALA A 80 -15.15 40.52 12.71
C ALA A 80 -15.12 40.03 11.25
N PRO A 81 -14.10 40.42 10.45
CA PRO A 81 -13.96 39.93 9.08
C PRO A 81 -13.86 38.41 8.96
N TRP A 82 -13.21 37.77 9.93
CA TRP A 82 -12.98 36.33 10.02
C TRP A 82 -14.17 35.55 10.60
N TYR A 83 -15.22 36.23 11.08
CA TYR A 83 -16.37 35.53 11.67
C TYR A 83 -17.08 34.66 10.61
N PRO A 84 -17.46 33.41 10.93
CA PRO A 84 -17.99 32.46 9.95
C PRO A 84 -19.22 33.01 9.21
N LYS A 85 -19.11 33.14 7.89
CA LYS A 85 -20.17 33.65 7.00
C LYS A 85 -20.14 33.09 5.58
N GLY A 86 -18.99 32.56 5.13
CA GLY A 86 -18.85 31.89 3.84
C GLY A 86 -18.80 30.37 3.99
N GLU A 87 -19.34 29.64 3.03
CA GLU A 87 -19.35 28.19 2.97
C GLU A 87 -19.31 27.71 1.51
N SER A 88 -18.98 26.44 1.29
CA SER A 88 -19.00 25.84 -0.06
C SER A 88 -20.43 25.92 -0.66
N PRO A 89 -20.57 26.22 -1.97
CA PRO A 89 -21.88 26.26 -2.64
C PRO A 89 -22.73 25.00 -2.40
N LEU A 90 -22.09 23.83 -2.33
CA LEU A 90 -22.76 22.54 -2.04
C LEU A 90 -23.47 22.55 -0.68
N LEU A 91 -22.88 23.22 0.32
CA LEU A 91 -23.43 23.33 1.67
C LEU A 91 -24.51 24.43 1.73
N SER A 92 -24.33 25.54 1.01
CA SER A 92 -25.34 26.60 0.96
C SER A 92 -26.68 26.13 0.43
N GLU A 93 -26.69 25.20 -0.54
CA GLU A 93 -27.93 24.56 -0.99
C GLU A 93 -28.59 23.74 0.13
N LEU A 94 -27.82 22.96 0.87
CA LEU A 94 -28.32 22.16 2.00
C LEU A 94 -28.85 23.02 3.15
N VAL A 95 -28.24 24.18 3.40
CA VAL A 95 -28.73 25.18 4.37
C VAL A 95 -30.05 25.78 3.90
N LYS A 96 -30.16 26.16 2.62
CA LYS A 96 -31.42 26.66 2.03
C LYS A 96 -32.54 25.61 2.09
N GLU A 97 -32.20 24.33 1.93
CA GLU A 97 -33.13 23.21 2.06
C GLU A 97 -33.49 22.86 3.51
N GLY A 98 -32.90 23.52 4.51
CA GLY A 98 -33.11 23.24 5.94
C GLY A 98 -32.53 21.90 6.41
N LYS A 99 -31.65 21.28 5.62
CA LYS A 99 -30.99 20.01 5.94
C LYS A 99 -29.71 20.20 6.75
N LEU A 100 -29.18 21.42 6.80
CA LEU A 100 -27.94 21.76 7.50
C LEU A 100 -28.07 23.12 8.21
N PRO A 101 -27.57 23.29 9.44
CA PRO A 101 -27.60 24.59 10.13
C PRO A 101 -26.72 25.65 9.43
N PRO A 102 -26.96 26.95 9.66
CA PRO A 102 -26.10 28.03 9.16
C PRO A 102 -24.64 27.86 9.60
N VAL A 103 -23.70 28.34 8.77
CA VAL A 103 -22.26 28.14 8.98
C VAL A 103 -21.76 28.55 10.38
N ALA A 104 -22.22 29.68 10.91
CA ALA A 104 -21.82 30.17 12.22
C ALA A 104 -22.21 29.23 13.38
N GLU A 105 -23.35 28.53 13.26
CA GLU A 105 -23.79 27.54 14.26
C GLU A 105 -22.98 26.23 14.17
N ARG A 106 -22.44 25.93 12.99
CA ARG A 106 -21.64 24.72 12.70
C ARG A 106 -20.19 24.86 13.16
N THR A 107 -19.56 26.00 12.87
CA THR A 107 -18.16 26.27 13.21
C THR A 107 -17.95 26.70 14.66
N GLY A 108 -18.98 27.31 15.26
CA GLY A 108 -18.91 27.90 16.61
C GLY A 108 -18.35 29.33 16.63
N PRO A 109 -18.37 29.97 17.80
CA PRO A 109 -17.96 31.37 18.00
C PRO A 109 -16.44 31.58 18.06
N GLU A 110 -15.64 30.54 18.31
CA GLU A 110 -14.17 30.63 18.41
C GLU A 110 -13.45 29.74 17.37
N PRO A 111 -13.74 29.91 16.06
CA PRO A 111 -13.13 29.09 15.02
C PRO A 111 -11.62 29.32 14.94
N LEU A 112 -10.87 28.33 14.45
CA LEU A 112 -9.47 28.56 14.10
C LEU A 112 -9.42 29.38 12.81
N VAL A 113 -8.63 30.46 12.80
CA VAL A 113 -8.45 31.29 11.60
C VAL A 113 -7.13 30.92 10.92
N MET A 114 -7.22 30.57 9.65
CA MET A 114 -6.05 30.22 8.82
C MET A 114 -5.97 31.09 7.56
N GLU A 115 -4.77 31.22 7.01
CA GLU A 115 -4.53 31.86 5.73
C GLU A 115 -3.56 30.99 4.92
N GLY A 116 -3.91 30.72 3.66
CA GLY A 116 -3.04 29.97 2.77
C GLY A 116 -1.78 30.76 2.41
N CYS A 117 -0.73 30.08 1.96
CA CYS A 117 0.54 30.72 1.63
C CYS A 117 0.47 31.69 0.43
N GLU A 118 -0.56 31.58 -0.40
CA GLU A 118 -0.86 32.47 -1.54
C GLU A 118 -2.12 33.33 -1.29
N GLY A 119 -2.77 33.19 -0.12
CA GLY A 119 -3.96 33.95 0.29
C GLY A 119 -5.26 33.13 0.32
N ILE A 120 -6.37 33.80 0.04
CA ILE A 120 -7.74 33.26 0.09
C ILE A 120 -8.02 32.42 -1.16
N GLY A 121 -8.60 31.24 -0.97
CA GLY A 121 -8.94 30.30 -2.05
C GLY A 121 -10.39 30.33 -2.50
N THR A 122 -10.71 29.48 -3.47
CA THR A 122 -12.06 29.26 -4.02
C THR A 122 -12.56 27.86 -3.73
N TYR A 123 -13.86 27.73 -3.43
CA TYR A 123 -14.48 26.44 -3.13
C TYR A 123 -14.58 25.51 -4.34
N GLY A 124 -14.51 24.22 -4.08
CA GLY A 124 -14.83 23.18 -5.04
C GLY A 124 -13.67 22.31 -5.47
N GLY A 125 -14.00 21.29 -6.26
CA GLY A 125 -13.03 20.40 -6.88
C GLY A 125 -12.74 19.14 -6.07
N THR A 126 -12.18 18.17 -6.79
CA THR A 126 -11.80 16.86 -6.29
C THR A 126 -10.29 16.66 -6.36
N TRP A 127 -9.65 16.50 -5.21
CA TRP A 127 -8.25 16.15 -5.09
C TRP A 127 -8.04 14.66 -5.36
N ILE A 128 -7.41 14.33 -6.49
CA ILE A 128 -7.10 12.96 -6.89
C ILE A 128 -5.73 12.55 -6.35
N ARG A 129 -5.69 11.42 -5.63
CA ARG A 129 -4.48 10.84 -5.04
C ARG A 129 -4.45 9.32 -5.17
N VAL A 130 -3.26 8.75 -5.01
CA VAL A 130 -3.05 7.30 -5.08
C VAL A 130 -2.30 6.78 -3.86
N THR A 131 -2.71 5.61 -3.36
CA THR A 131 -1.98 4.81 -2.36
C THR A 131 -1.54 3.47 -2.93
N ASN A 132 -0.69 2.73 -2.21
CA ASN A 132 -0.20 1.42 -2.66
C ASN A 132 -1.16 0.25 -2.35
N SER A 133 -2.12 0.45 -1.44
CA SER A 133 -3.06 -0.57 -0.97
C SER A 133 -4.29 0.09 -0.35
N ALA A 134 -5.38 -0.68 -0.22
CA ALA A 134 -6.58 -0.22 0.48
C ALA A 134 -6.33 0.03 1.98
N GLY A 135 -5.37 -0.67 2.59
CA GLY A 135 -4.94 -0.42 3.97
C GLY A 135 -4.24 0.93 4.14
N ASP A 136 -3.41 1.31 3.17
CA ASP A 136 -2.66 2.57 3.18
C ASP A 136 -3.56 3.82 3.04
N ILE A 137 -4.81 3.66 2.59
CA ILE A 137 -5.83 4.73 2.64
C ILE A 137 -6.07 5.15 4.09
N GLY A 138 -6.34 4.20 5.00
CA GLY A 138 -6.49 4.50 6.43
C GLY A 138 -5.20 5.04 7.06
N GLY A 139 -4.05 4.48 6.63
CA GLY A 139 -2.70 4.95 6.99
C GLY A 139 -2.31 6.33 6.45
N THR A 140 -3.09 6.88 5.53
CA THR A 140 -2.93 8.25 5.01
C THR A 140 -3.98 9.19 5.62
N LEU A 141 -5.23 8.75 5.72
CA LEU A 141 -6.33 9.54 6.29
C LEU A 141 -6.06 9.93 7.75
N SER A 142 -5.80 8.95 8.62
CA SER A 142 -5.70 9.20 10.06
C SER A 142 -4.45 10.00 10.46
N PRO A 143 -3.21 9.62 10.07
CA PRO A 143 -2.02 10.32 10.54
C PRO A 143 -1.54 11.46 9.63
N ARG A 144 -2.09 11.65 8.42
CA ARG A 144 -1.56 12.65 7.46
C ARG A 144 -2.60 13.63 6.89
N LEU A 145 -3.86 13.25 6.76
CA LEU A 145 -4.91 14.13 6.22
C LEU A 145 -5.99 14.54 7.24
N SER A 146 -5.95 13.97 8.45
CA SER A 146 -6.82 14.39 9.55
C SER A 146 -6.52 15.81 10.01
N GLY A 147 -5.23 16.15 10.07
CA GLY A 147 -4.69 17.44 10.49
C GLY A 147 -5.17 18.01 11.81
N CYS A 148 -5.80 17.17 12.64
CA CYS A 148 -6.58 17.61 13.78
C CYS A 148 -5.95 17.08 15.07
N GLY A 149 -5.36 18.01 15.82
CA GLY A 149 -4.82 17.80 17.16
C GLY A 149 -5.07 19.01 18.05
N LEU A 150 -4.71 18.94 19.34
CA LEU A 150 -4.76 20.11 20.23
C LEU A 150 -3.82 21.22 19.73
N VAL A 151 -2.62 20.82 19.31
CA VAL A 151 -1.59 21.67 18.74
C VAL A 151 -1.06 21.03 17.45
N ARG A 152 -0.44 21.84 16.58
CA ARG A 152 0.10 21.39 15.29
C ARG A 152 1.45 22.05 15.02
N TRP A 153 2.32 21.34 14.30
CA TRP A 153 3.52 21.94 13.70
C TRP A 153 3.12 22.97 12.63
N SER A 154 3.93 24.03 12.51
CA SER A 154 3.95 24.87 11.30
C SER A 154 4.55 24.11 10.10
N PRO A 155 4.37 24.56 8.85
CA PRO A 155 4.85 23.85 7.65
C PRO A 155 6.36 23.51 7.65
N LEU A 156 7.20 24.28 8.34
CA LEU A 156 8.65 24.01 8.47
C LEU A 156 9.03 23.43 9.85
N GLY A 157 8.07 22.86 10.57
CA GLY A 157 8.29 22.18 11.84
C GLY A 157 8.25 23.08 13.08
N TYR A 158 8.43 24.40 12.99
CA TYR A 158 8.23 25.33 14.12
C TYR A 158 7.69 26.68 13.63
N PRO A 159 7.12 27.52 14.51
CA PRO A 159 6.73 27.21 15.89
C PRO A 159 5.57 26.21 15.96
N ILE A 160 5.35 25.60 17.12
CA ILE A 160 4.11 24.87 17.41
C ILE A 160 2.97 25.89 17.55
N ARG A 161 1.85 25.63 16.90
CA ARG A 161 0.68 26.52 16.92
C ARG A 161 -0.55 25.83 17.54
N PRO A 162 -1.43 26.58 18.24
CA PRO A 162 -2.72 26.04 18.67
C PRO A 162 -3.56 25.59 17.47
N HIS A 163 -4.27 24.47 17.62
CA HIS A 163 -5.20 23.96 16.62
C HIS A 163 -6.59 23.74 17.24
N LEU A 164 -6.95 22.57 17.77
CA LEU A 164 -8.18 22.42 18.56
C LEU A 164 -8.12 23.18 19.89
N ALA A 165 -6.91 23.36 20.44
CA ALA A 165 -6.69 24.30 21.51
C ALA A 165 -6.79 25.73 20.97
N ARG A 166 -7.42 26.61 21.75
CA ARG A 166 -7.32 28.07 21.62
C ARG A 166 -5.93 28.55 22.08
N GLY A 167 -5.36 27.89 23.08
CA GLY A 167 -4.04 28.20 23.64
C GLY A 167 -3.71 27.31 24.83
N TRP A 168 -2.60 27.59 25.49
CA TRP A 168 -2.16 26.87 26.68
C TRP A 168 -1.41 27.78 27.65
N SER A 169 -1.27 27.34 28.89
CA SER A 169 -0.38 27.91 29.90
C SER A 169 0.36 26.79 30.63
N THR A 170 1.54 27.08 31.17
CA THR A 170 2.34 26.13 31.94
C THR A 170 3.04 26.82 33.11
N ASN A 171 3.37 26.05 34.13
CA ASN A 171 4.18 26.50 35.27
C ASN A 171 5.68 26.54 34.90
N ALA A 172 6.50 27.16 35.75
CA ALA A 172 7.91 27.44 35.44
C ALA A 172 8.76 26.17 35.20
N ASP A 173 8.44 25.07 35.88
CA ASP A 173 9.11 23.77 35.79
C ASP A 173 8.46 22.84 34.74
N LYS A 174 7.41 23.29 34.03
CA LYS A 174 6.71 22.53 32.98
C LYS A 174 6.15 21.17 33.45
N SER A 175 5.79 21.05 34.72
CA SER A 175 5.11 19.87 35.28
C SER A 175 3.58 19.94 35.17
N GLU A 176 3.03 21.13 34.92
CA GLU A 176 1.59 21.36 34.73
C GLU A 176 1.32 22.11 33.43
N TRP A 177 0.35 21.63 32.66
CA TRP A 177 -0.07 22.24 31.41
C TRP A 177 -1.59 22.39 31.38
N THR A 178 -2.06 23.62 31.30
CA THR A 178 -3.49 23.93 31.12
C THR A 178 -3.74 24.21 29.64
N ILE A 179 -4.63 23.43 29.02
CA ILE A 179 -5.04 23.61 27.63
C ILE A 179 -6.46 24.17 27.60
N TYR A 180 -6.63 25.28 26.89
CA TYR A 180 -7.92 25.90 26.65
C TYR A 180 -8.47 25.43 25.30
N LEU A 181 -9.58 24.73 25.29
CA LEU A 181 -10.27 24.25 24.09
C LEU A 181 -11.09 25.37 23.45
N ARG A 182 -11.28 25.29 22.13
CA ARG A 182 -12.15 26.22 21.39
C ARG A 182 -13.61 26.00 21.72
N LYS A 183 -14.35 27.08 21.99
CA LYS A 183 -15.79 27.00 22.27
C LYS A 183 -16.62 26.77 21.00
N GLY A 184 -17.62 25.90 21.11
CA GLY A 184 -18.61 25.63 20.07
C GLY A 184 -18.15 24.72 18.92
N VAL A 185 -16.99 24.07 19.05
CA VAL A 185 -16.55 23.02 18.12
C VAL A 185 -17.52 21.84 18.17
N ARG A 186 -17.76 21.22 17.01
CA ARG A 186 -18.67 20.08 16.85
C ARG A 186 -18.00 18.94 16.10
N TRP A 187 -18.35 17.72 16.46
CA TRP A 187 -18.08 16.53 15.66
C TRP A 187 -18.81 16.61 14.31
N SER A 188 -18.38 15.83 13.32
CA SER A 188 -18.96 15.83 11.96
C SER A 188 -20.44 15.43 11.87
N ASP A 189 -21.04 14.94 12.95
CA ASP A 189 -22.47 14.66 13.08
C ASP A 189 -23.25 15.78 13.79
N GLY A 190 -22.58 16.88 14.16
CA GLY A 190 -23.15 18.05 14.82
C GLY A 190 -23.11 18.01 16.35
N HIS A 191 -22.70 16.89 16.96
CA HIS A 191 -22.61 16.80 18.42
C HIS A 191 -21.51 17.75 18.96
N PRO A 192 -21.74 18.49 20.07
CA PRO A 192 -20.69 19.32 20.67
C PRO A 192 -19.45 18.49 21.03
N PHE A 193 -18.27 19.07 20.79
CA PHE A 193 -16.99 18.58 21.31
C PHE A 193 -16.64 19.34 22.58
N THR A 194 -16.38 18.63 23.67
CA THR A 194 -16.01 19.21 24.98
C THR A 194 -14.90 18.41 25.65
N ALA A 195 -14.41 18.89 26.78
CA ALA A 195 -13.50 18.15 27.65
C ALA A 195 -14.02 16.75 28.03
N ASP A 196 -15.34 16.50 27.99
CA ASP A 196 -15.92 15.18 28.31
C ASP A 196 -15.54 14.09 27.30
N ASP A 197 -15.24 14.45 26.05
CA ASP A 197 -14.76 13.51 25.04
C ASP A 197 -13.33 13.04 25.35
N ILE A 198 -12.49 13.97 25.84
CA ILE A 198 -11.12 13.68 26.28
C ILE A 198 -11.15 12.88 27.59
N MET A 199 -12.02 13.26 28.53
CA MET A 199 -12.19 12.52 29.78
C MET A 199 -12.76 11.12 29.55
N TYR A 200 -13.68 10.95 28.59
CA TYR A 200 -14.15 9.62 28.21
C TYR A 200 -13.00 8.73 27.70
N TRP A 201 -12.10 9.28 26.87
CA TRP A 201 -10.90 8.54 26.50
C TRP A 201 -10.06 8.19 27.73
N TRP A 202 -9.84 9.14 28.65
CA TRP A 202 -9.00 8.98 29.82
C TRP A 202 -9.52 7.92 30.82
N ASP A 203 -10.82 8.01 31.13
CA ASP A 203 -11.48 7.24 32.17
C ASP A 203 -11.98 5.88 31.66
N GLU A 204 -12.40 5.78 30.40
CA GLU A 204 -13.10 4.61 29.86
C GLU A 204 -12.32 3.89 28.76
N GLU A 205 -11.82 4.62 27.75
CA GLU A 205 -11.15 3.98 26.62
C GLU A 205 -9.72 3.53 26.93
N ARG A 206 -8.90 4.39 27.56
CA ARG A 206 -7.50 4.09 27.90
C ARG A 206 -7.38 2.79 28.71
N PRO A 207 -8.19 2.53 29.75
CA PRO A 207 -8.16 1.26 30.48
C PRO A 207 -8.48 0.01 29.63
N LEU A 208 -9.10 0.16 28.45
CA LEU A 208 -9.24 -0.96 27.54
C LEU A 208 -7.87 -1.44 27.04
N SER A 209 -6.80 -0.63 27.13
CA SER A 209 -5.44 -1.02 26.76
C SER A 209 -4.60 -1.37 28.01
N LYS A 210 -4.01 -2.58 28.07
CA LYS A 210 -3.12 -3.06 29.14
C LYS A 210 -1.76 -2.32 29.29
N GLY A 211 -1.61 -1.10 28.76
CA GLY A 211 -0.35 -0.35 28.80
C GLY A 211 -0.57 1.15 29.05
N GLN A 212 0.39 1.79 29.73
CA GLN A 212 0.31 3.24 29.95
C GLN A 212 0.61 4.00 28.65
N PRO A 213 -0.15 5.08 28.35
CA PRO A 213 0.13 5.92 27.19
C PRO A 213 1.48 6.62 27.37
N LYS A 214 2.49 6.18 26.62
CA LYS A 214 3.89 6.63 26.77
C LYS A 214 4.05 8.15 26.68
N TRP A 215 3.26 8.80 25.84
CA TRP A 215 3.29 10.25 25.67
C TRP A 215 2.80 11.03 26.91
N LEU A 216 2.12 10.36 27.86
CA LEU A 216 1.70 10.90 29.16
C LEU A 216 2.52 10.36 30.33
N THR A 217 3.43 9.42 30.12
CA THR A 217 4.24 8.81 31.19
C THR A 217 5.55 9.56 31.32
N VAL A 218 5.84 10.04 32.53
CA VAL A 218 7.10 10.72 32.88
C VAL A 218 7.63 10.06 34.13
N GLU A 219 8.93 9.78 34.18
CA GLU A 219 9.55 9.06 35.31
C GLU A 219 8.96 7.65 35.60
N GLY A 220 8.47 6.96 34.56
CA GLY A 220 7.79 5.67 34.71
C GLY A 220 6.43 5.78 35.41
N LYS A 221 5.96 7.00 35.69
CA LYS A 221 4.69 7.28 36.34
C LYS A 221 3.77 7.98 35.34
N LEU A 222 2.53 7.50 35.28
CA LEU A 222 1.53 8.08 34.41
C LEU A 222 1.11 9.45 34.93
N GLY A 223 1.16 10.47 34.07
CA GLY A 223 0.56 11.77 34.34
C GLY A 223 -0.95 11.71 34.49
N ASN A 224 -1.57 12.80 34.92
CA ASN A 224 -3.02 12.88 35.14
C ASN A 224 -3.65 13.90 34.20
N ILE A 225 -4.90 13.64 33.80
CA ILE A 225 -5.75 14.59 33.07
C ILE A 225 -6.94 14.94 33.95
N THR A 226 -7.17 16.22 34.18
CA THR A 226 -8.34 16.70 34.94
C THR A 226 -9.13 17.70 34.10
N LYS A 227 -10.45 17.51 34.06
CA LYS A 227 -11.40 18.51 33.55
C LYS A 227 -11.53 19.63 34.58
N VAL A 228 -11.23 20.87 34.17
CA VAL A 228 -11.51 22.08 34.97
C VAL A 228 -12.93 22.57 34.67
N ASP A 229 -13.27 22.65 33.38
CA ASP A 229 -14.60 22.95 32.87
C ASP A 229 -14.79 22.31 31.47
N ASP A 230 -15.90 22.55 30.79
CA ASP A 230 -16.22 21.96 29.47
C ASP A 230 -15.20 22.30 28.37
N TYR A 231 -14.42 23.37 28.53
CA TYR A 231 -13.46 23.87 27.56
C TYR A 231 -12.05 24.05 28.15
N THR A 232 -11.77 23.51 29.33
CA THR A 232 -10.46 23.62 29.97
C THR A 232 -10.05 22.27 30.56
N ILE A 233 -8.90 21.78 30.10
CA ILE A 233 -8.28 20.55 30.61
C ILE A 233 -6.89 20.85 31.18
N LYS A 234 -6.52 20.17 32.26
CA LYS A 234 -5.21 20.29 32.88
C LYS A 234 -4.50 18.94 32.84
N PHE A 235 -3.28 18.93 32.30
CA PHE A 235 -2.34 17.83 32.39
C PHE A 235 -1.37 18.09 33.53
N THR A 236 -1.19 17.11 34.41
CA THR A 236 -0.29 17.20 35.56
C THR A 236 0.66 16.01 35.53
N PHE A 237 1.96 16.27 35.63
CA PHE A 237 3.00 15.25 35.57
C PHE A 237 3.72 15.12 36.91
N PRO A 238 4.25 13.93 37.23
CA PRO A 238 4.99 13.67 38.46
C PRO A 238 6.33 14.45 38.56
N GLY A 239 6.81 14.99 37.44
CA GLY A 239 7.99 15.84 37.35
C GLY A 239 7.93 16.72 36.09
N PRO A 240 8.96 17.54 35.86
CA PRO A 240 9.08 18.38 34.66
C PRO A 240 8.93 17.60 33.36
N TYR A 241 8.15 18.12 32.41
CA TYR A 241 8.00 17.53 31.08
C TYR A 241 8.21 18.58 29.99
N GLY A 242 9.49 18.84 29.68
CA GLY A 242 9.90 19.96 28.84
C GLY A 242 9.47 19.86 27.37
N THR A 243 9.13 18.65 26.91
CA THR A 243 8.90 18.28 25.50
C THR A 243 7.44 17.90 25.21
N PHE A 244 6.54 18.21 26.15
CA PHE A 244 5.14 17.78 26.10
C PHE A 244 4.42 18.30 24.85
N LEU A 245 4.63 19.55 24.46
CA LEU A 245 4.01 20.12 23.26
C LEU A 245 4.51 19.46 21.98
N GLU A 246 5.82 19.25 21.83
CA GLU A 246 6.40 18.53 20.70
C GLU A 246 5.82 17.11 20.62
N THR A 247 5.66 16.45 21.77
CA THR A 247 5.08 15.11 21.82
C THR A 247 3.61 15.11 21.44
N LEU A 248 2.83 16.12 21.88
CA LEU A 248 1.42 16.29 21.51
C LEU A 248 1.21 16.54 20.02
N THR A 249 2.20 17.06 19.30
CA THR A 249 2.09 17.23 17.83
C THR A 249 2.34 15.93 17.07
N ALA A 250 3.01 14.94 17.66
CA ALA A 250 3.35 13.69 17.00
C ALA A 250 2.10 12.81 16.75
N ASN A 251 2.11 12.04 15.66
CA ASN A 251 0.95 11.23 15.24
C ASN A 251 0.46 10.25 16.30
N TYR A 252 1.37 9.66 17.08
CA TYR A 252 1.01 8.70 18.12
C TYR A 252 0.28 9.33 19.31
N ALA A 253 0.37 10.65 19.48
CA ALA A 253 -0.30 11.39 20.54
C ALA A 253 -1.67 11.94 20.12
N GLN A 254 -2.18 11.67 18.91
CA GLN A 254 -3.47 12.23 18.44
C GLN A 254 -4.69 11.33 18.73
N GLY A 255 -4.49 10.09 19.20
CA GLY A 255 -5.54 9.08 19.32
C GLY A 255 -6.55 9.26 20.47
N PHE A 256 -6.35 10.25 21.34
CA PHE A 256 -7.17 10.49 22.53
C PHE A 256 -8.43 11.33 22.30
N LEU A 257 -8.60 11.86 21.09
CA LEU A 257 -9.81 12.58 20.68
C LEU A 257 -10.88 11.56 20.28
N THR A 258 -11.74 11.20 21.23
CA THR A 258 -12.74 10.12 21.10
C THR A 258 -14.16 10.66 21.24
N PRO A 259 -15.07 10.48 20.24
CA PRO A 259 -16.46 10.93 20.34
C PRO A 259 -17.24 10.06 21.33
N ARG A 260 -17.41 10.54 22.57
CA ARG A 260 -18.06 9.79 23.66
C ARG A 260 -19.47 9.34 23.27
N HIS A 261 -20.26 10.25 22.69
CA HIS A 261 -21.65 10.02 22.33
C HIS A 261 -21.84 8.89 21.31
N TYR A 262 -20.83 8.63 20.48
CA TYR A 262 -20.84 7.53 19.51
C TYR A 262 -20.24 6.25 20.09
N LEU A 263 -19.05 6.29 20.67
CA LEU A 263 -18.31 5.08 21.07
C LEU A 263 -18.78 4.46 22.39
N ALA A 264 -19.39 5.23 23.30
CA ALA A 264 -19.84 4.71 24.60
C ALA A 264 -20.82 3.54 24.47
N GLN A 265 -21.70 3.54 23.47
CA GLN A 265 -22.68 2.47 23.27
C GLN A 265 -22.03 1.12 22.89
N TYR A 266 -20.81 1.15 22.32
CA TYR A 266 -20.04 -0.03 21.93
C TYR A 266 -18.98 -0.41 22.97
N HIS A 267 -18.92 0.29 24.11
CA HIS A 267 -17.90 0.04 25.14
C HIS A 267 -17.97 -1.41 25.64
N PRO A 268 -16.87 -2.19 25.67
CA PRO A 268 -16.94 -3.64 25.89
C PRO A 268 -17.61 -4.08 27.20
N THR A 269 -17.50 -3.27 28.26
CA THR A 269 -18.03 -3.60 29.59
C THR A 269 -19.22 -2.73 30.02
N LYS A 270 -19.38 -1.55 29.41
CA LYS A 270 -20.36 -0.52 29.83
C LYS A 270 -21.37 -0.18 28.74
N GLY A 271 -21.13 -0.63 27.50
CA GLY A 271 -22.00 -0.40 26.35
C GLY A 271 -23.25 -1.27 26.38
N ASN A 272 -24.09 -1.09 25.38
CA ASN A 272 -25.33 -1.84 25.24
C ASN A 272 -25.02 -3.27 24.79
N LYS A 273 -25.23 -4.26 25.67
CA LYS A 273 -24.85 -5.66 25.42
C LYS A 273 -25.60 -6.28 24.26
N GLU A 274 -26.89 -5.96 24.11
CA GLU A 274 -27.74 -6.46 23.03
C GLU A 274 -27.28 -5.90 21.67
N LEU A 275 -26.98 -4.60 21.61
CA LEU A 275 -26.43 -3.92 20.44
C LEU A 275 -25.07 -4.52 20.08
N ILE A 276 -24.17 -4.68 21.05
CA ILE A 276 -22.84 -5.25 20.84
C ILE A 276 -22.98 -6.68 20.30
N ALA A 277 -23.78 -7.54 20.92
CA ALA A 277 -23.97 -8.91 20.48
C ALA A 277 -24.57 -9.00 19.06
N ALA A 278 -25.58 -8.17 18.76
CA ALA A 278 -26.19 -8.11 17.43
C ALA A 278 -25.20 -7.60 16.37
N THR A 279 -24.44 -6.56 16.68
CA THR A 279 -23.45 -5.96 15.78
C THR A 279 -22.27 -6.92 15.56
N MET A 280 -21.79 -7.59 16.62
CA MET A 280 -20.76 -8.62 16.52
C MET A 280 -21.20 -9.77 15.61
N LYS A 281 -22.44 -10.25 15.78
CA LYS A 281 -23.00 -11.31 14.93
C LYS A 281 -23.07 -10.89 13.46
N ALA A 282 -23.46 -9.64 13.20
CA ALA A 282 -23.65 -9.17 11.84
C ALA A 282 -22.36 -8.80 11.11
N GLU A 283 -21.49 -8.03 11.76
CA GLU A 283 -20.20 -7.61 11.21
C GLU A 283 -19.13 -8.70 11.32
N GLY A 284 -19.45 -9.78 12.02
CA GLY A 284 -18.53 -10.87 12.27
C GLY A 284 -17.39 -10.48 13.21
N SER A 285 -17.56 -9.48 14.06
CA SER A 285 -16.56 -9.16 15.08
C SER A 285 -16.50 -10.26 16.13
N LEU A 286 -15.29 -10.70 16.45
CA LEU A 286 -15.06 -11.85 17.32
C LEU A 286 -15.14 -11.50 18.81
N THR A 287 -14.91 -10.23 19.17
CA THR A 287 -14.96 -9.74 20.55
C THR A 287 -15.58 -8.36 20.62
N ALA A 288 -16.18 -8.02 21.77
CA ALA A 288 -16.72 -6.68 22.01
C ALA A 288 -15.62 -5.60 21.94
N ARG A 289 -14.40 -5.92 22.40
CA ARG A 289 -13.23 -5.05 22.26
C ARG A 289 -12.83 -4.86 20.80
N GLY A 290 -12.75 -5.94 20.03
CA GLY A 290 -12.45 -5.90 18.60
C GLY A 290 -13.49 -5.07 17.85
N LEU A 291 -14.78 -5.24 18.18
CA LEU A 291 -15.85 -4.41 17.64
C LEU A 291 -15.65 -2.92 17.98
N TYR A 292 -15.34 -2.59 19.24
CA TYR A 292 -15.10 -1.20 19.65
C TYR A 292 -14.03 -0.51 18.78
N PHE A 293 -12.88 -1.17 18.59
CA PHE A 293 -11.80 -0.62 17.75
C PHE A 293 -12.13 -0.65 16.25
N ALA A 294 -12.92 -1.63 15.78
CA ALA A 294 -13.45 -1.61 14.42
C ALA A 294 -14.39 -0.41 14.19
N LYS A 295 -15.20 -0.05 15.20
CA LYS A 295 -16.02 1.16 15.17
C LYS A 295 -15.18 2.44 15.22
N LYS A 296 -13.98 2.42 15.82
CA LYS A 296 -13.03 3.53 15.83
C LYS A 296 -12.19 3.67 14.54
N ASP A 297 -12.18 2.67 13.66
CA ASP A 297 -11.36 2.62 12.44
C ASP A 297 -11.54 3.86 11.55
N ALA A 298 -10.44 4.35 10.97
CA ALA A 298 -10.40 5.56 10.14
C ALA A 298 -11.32 5.47 8.90
N ARG A 299 -11.61 4.25 8.43
CA ARG A 299 -12.48 3.98 7.28
C ARG A 299 -13.89 3.54 7.69
N ASN A 300 -14.28 3.68 8.96
CA ASN A 300 -15.67 3.49 9.37
C ASN A 300 -16.50 4.75 9.02
N PRO A 301 -17.47 4.67 8.09
CA PRO A 301 -18.29 5.82 7.69
C PRO A 301 -19.16 6.43 8.79
N GLU A 302 -19.48 5.63 9.81
CA GLU A 302 -20.35 6.02 10.92
C GLU A 302 -19.63 6.81 12.00
N HIS A 303 -18.29 6.73 12.07
CA HIS A 303 -17.53 7.33 13.16
C HIS A 303 -17.44 8.85 13.00
N PRO A 304 -17.97 9.67 13.94
CA PRO A 304 -17.85 11.11 13.88
C PRO A 304 -16.40 11.58 13.95
N ARG A 305 -16.01 12.60 13.18
CA ARG A 305 -14.62 13.11 13.14
C ARG A 305 -14.59 14.63 13.31
N LEU A 306 -13.45 15.12 13.80
CA LEU A 306 -13.09 16.54 13.82
C LEU A 306 -12.21 16.94 12.61
N TRP A 307 -12.09 16.05 11.63
CA TRP A 307 -11.19 16.19 10.48
C TRP A 307 -11.80 17.11 9.40
N PRO A 308 -10.99 17.72 8.52
CA PRO A 308 -11.48 18.57 7.42
C PRO A 308 -12.28 17.79 6.38
N TRP A 309 -11.94 16.52 6.15
CA TRP A 309 -12.74 15.58 5.34
C TRP A 309 -13.11 14.35 6.16
N VAL A 310 -14.27 13.79 5.84
CA VAL A 310 -14.86 12.61 6.49
C VAL A 310 -15.11 11.49 5.49
N TYR A 311 -14.86 10.27 5.96
CA TYR A 311 -15.24 9.06 5.26
C TYR A 311 -16.74 8.83 5.47
N ARG A 312 -17.54 8.82 4.40
CA ARG A 312 -19.01 8.69 4.48
C ARG A 312 -19.56 7.53 3.68
N THR A 313 -18.81 7.01 2.71
CA THR A 313 -19.27 5.94 1.83
C THR A 313 -18.23 4.84 1.78
N PHE A 314 -18.54 3.71 2.41
CA PHE A 314 -17.72 2.50 2.32
C PHE A 314 -17.81 1.88 0.92
N ARG A 315 -16.66 1.41 0.42
CA ARG A 315 -16.57 0.60 -0.80
C ARG A 315 -15.63 -0.56 -0.57
N SER A 316 -16.01 -1.73 -1.07
CA SER A 316 -15.16 -2.94 -0.99
C SER A 316 -13.95 -2.88 -1.93
N SER A 317 -14.01 -2.02 -2.94
CA SER A 317 -12.93 -1.80 -3.91
C SER A 317 -12.69 -0.31 -4.11
N PRO A 318 -11.42 0.12 -4.20
CA PRO A 318 -11.05 1.46 -4.62
C PRO A 318 -11.65 1.85 -6.00
N PRO A 319 -11.78 3.16 -6.27
CA PRO A 319 -11.35 4.23 -5.39
C PRO A 319 -12.34 4.54 -4.27
N GLU A 320 -11.79 4.99 -3.14
CA GLU A 320 -12.56 5.41 -1.97
C GLU A 320 -12.67 6.94 -1.94
N SER A 321 -13.85 7.45 -1.56
CA SER A 321 -14.16 8.89 -1.51
C SER A 321 -14.23 9.38 -0.07
N VAL A 322 -13.55 10.49 0.22
CA VAL A 322 -13.77 11.29 1.44
C VAL A 322 -14.22 12.68 1.05
N VAL A 323 -15.23 13.17 1.76
CA VAL A 323 -15.92 14.43 1.44
C VAL A 323 -15.76 15.43 2.58
N ARG A 324 -15.91 16.72 2.29
CA ARG A 324 -15.75 17.79 3.26
C ARG A 324 -16.59 17.57 4.51
N ASN A 325 -16.06 17.94 5.67
CA ASN A 325 -16.78 17.94 6.93
C ASN A 325 -17.61 19.22 7.05
N PRO A 326 -18.95 19.15 7.08
CA PRO A 326 -19.77 20.34 7.25
C PRO A 326 -19.63 20.96 8.65
N TYR A 327 -19.10 20.28 9.66
CA TYR A 327 -18.89 20.87 10.99
C TYR A 327 -17.44 21.23 11.26
N TYR A 328 -16.59 21.34 10.23
CA TYR A 328 -15.20 21.73 10.43
C TYR A 328 -15.11 23.15 11.00
N PHE A 329 -14.31 23.32 12.05
CA PHE A 329 -14.29 24.51 12.90
C PHE A 329 -13.29 25.58 12.45
N VAL A 330 -12.68 25.41 11.27
CA VAL A 330 -11.64 26.30 10.76
C VAL A 330 -12.21 27.20 9.67
N VAL A 331 -11.85 28.47 9.70
CA VAL A 331 -12.23 29.49 8.71
C VAL A 331 -10.99 30.20 8.18
N ASP A 332 -11.13 30.86 7.03
CA ASP A 332 -10.13 31.79 6.55
C ASP A 332 -10.25 33.20 7.18
N THR A 333 -9.36 34.11 6.81
CA THR A 333 -9.35 35.52 7.29
C THR A 333 -10.58 36.34 6.86
N LYS A 334 -11.43 35.80 5.97
CA LYS A 334 -12.72 36.39 5.54
C LYS A 334 -13.92 35.61 6.05
N GLY A 335 -13.74 34.62 6.93
CA GLY A 335 -14.82 33.86 7.51
C GLY A 335 -15.42 32.81 6.58
N ASN A 336 -14.69 32.39 5.54
CA ASN A 336 -15.07 31.25 4.71
C ASN A 336 -14.66 29.95 5.43
N GLN A 337 -15.62 29.07 5.69
CA GLN A 337 -15.38 27.77 6.33
C GLN A 337 -14.51 26.86 5.45
N LEU A 338 -13.39 26.39 5.98
CA LEU A 338 -12.51 25.44 5.32
C LEU A 338 -13.03 23.98 5.44
N PRO A 339 -12.53 23.02 4.65
CA PRO A 339 -11.54 23.15 3.57
C PRO A 339 -12.09 23.81 2.29
N TYR A 340 -11.27 24.37 1.40
CA TYR A 340 -11.80 24.82 0.10
C TYR A 340 -12.17 23.65 -0.82
N VAL A 341 -11.33 22.62 -0.88
CA VAL A 341 -11.58 21.39 -1.65
C VAL A 341 -12.74 20.58 -1.05
N ASP A 342 -13.69 20.18 -1.89
CA ASP A 342 -14.90 19.47 -1.45
C ASP A 342 -14.68 17.96 -1.24
N ARG A 343 -13.82 17.33 -2.03
CA ARG A 343 -13.62 15.86 -2.03
C ARG A 343 -12.15 15.48 -2.25
N ILE A 344 -11.71 14.40 -1.61
CA ILE A 344 -10.47 13.70 -1.93
C ILE A 344 -10.83 12.29 -2.40
N LEU A 345 -10.25 11.90 -3.53
CA LEU A 345 -10.43 10.59 -4.13
C LEU A 345 -9.15 9.77 -3.99
N PHE A 346 -9.25 8.60 -3.37
CA PHE A 346 -8.15 7.66 -3.17
C PHE A 346 -8.26 6.48 -4.12
N ASP A 347 -7.38 6.41 -5.11
CA ASP A 347 -7.19 5.21 -5.91
C ASP A 347 -6.01 4.36 -5.39
N VAL A 348 -5.95 3.08 -5.79
CA VAL A 348 -4.90 2.15 -5.38
C VAL A 348 -4.15 1.66 -6.60
N LYS A 349 -2.84 1.90 -6.64
CA LYS A 349 -1.96 1.43 -7.72
C LYS A 349 -0.68 0.79 -7.17
N ASN A 350 -0.03 -0.02 -7.99
CA ASN A 350 1.30 -0.51 -7.66
C ASN A 350 2.28 0.68 -7.46
N PRO A 351 3.13 0.68 -6.41
CA PRO A 351 4.07 1.78 -6.15
C PRO A 351 4.89 2.25 -7.35
N LYS A 352 5.32 1.31 -8.21
CA LYS A 352 6.12 1.62 -9.41
C LYS A 352 5.36 2.42 -10.48
N LEU A 353 4.03 2.46 -10.41
CA LEU A 353 3.16 3.17 -11.36
C LEU A 353 2.71 4.54 -10.85
N ILE A 354 2.91 4.82 -9.56
CA ILE A 354 2.50 6.09 -8.96
C ILE A 354 3.28 7.25 -9.60
N PRO A 355 4.62 7.19 -9.75
CA PRO A 355 5.36 8.24 -10.46
C PRO A 355 4.96 8.39 -11.93
N LEU A 356 4.55 7.31 -12.60
CA LEU A 356 4.05 7.38 -13.99
C LEU A 356 2.72 8.13 -14.07
N SER A 357 1.79 7.85 -13.14
CA SER A 357 0.49 8.56 -13.08
C SER A 357 0.70 10.04 -12.74
N ALA A 358 1.64 10.34 -11.83
CA ALA A 358 2.05 11.70 -11.54
C ALA A 358 2.65 12.38 -12.78
N ALA A 359 3.55 11.68 -13.49
CA ALA A 359 4.18 12.19 -14.69
C ALA A 359 3.19 12.43 -15.85
N ALA A 360 2.09 11.68 -15.90
CA ALA A 360 0.99 11.84 -16.85
C ALA A 360 0.05 13.02 -16.52
N GLY A 361 0.15 13.63 -15.34
CA GLY A 361 -0.74 14.72 -14.90
C GLY A 361 -2.11 14.26 -14.37
N ASP A 362 -2.23 12.96 -14.05
CA ASP A 362 -3.47 12.36 -13.53
C ASP A 362 -3.76 12.74 -12.07
N LEU A 363 -2.70 13.06 -11.32
CA LEU A 363 -2.78 13.34 -9.88
C LEU A 363 -2.84 14.85 -9.61
N THR A 364 -3.61 15.27 -8.61
CA THR A 364 -3.71 16.69 -8.24
C THR A 364 -2.52 17.12 -7.39
N LEU A 365 -2.27 16.40 -6.29
CA LEU A 365 -1.09 16.58 -5.45
C LEU A 365 -0.66 15.21 -4.93
N GLN A 366 0.60 14.85 -5.18
CA GLN A 366 1.19 13.60 -4.72
C GLN A 366 2.66 13.79 -4.31
N GLU A 367 2.93 13.54 -3.03
CA GLU A 367 4.27 13.44 -2.42
C GLU A 367 4.58 11.99 -2.05
N ARG A 368 3.59 11.25 -1.54
CA ARG A 368 3.76 9.89 -1.05
C ARG A 368 4.06 8.96 -2.23
N PHE A 369 5.11 8.14 -2.09
CA PHE A 369 5.63 7.25 -3.14
C PHE A 369 6.19 7.96 -4.40
N ILE A 370 6.53 9.25 -4.30
CA ILE A 370 7.30 9.94 -5.33
C ILE A 370 8.74 10.07 -4.84
N GLY A 371 9.61 9.17 -5.30
CA GLY A 371 11.04 9.16 -5.01
C GLY A 371 11.84 10.00 -6.00
N PHE A 372 13.08 10.33 -5.61
CA PHE A 372 13.96 11.20 -6.40
C PHE A 372 14.44 10.55 -7.70
N GLU A 373 14.44 9.22 -7.79
CA GLU A 373 14.71 8.45 -9.00
C GLU A 373 13.76 8.78 -10.17
N SER A 374 12.58 9.31 -9.87
CA SER A 374 11.59 9.73 -10.88
C SER A 374 11.78 11.18 -11.36
N TYR A 375 12.77 11.90 -10.82
CA TYR A 375 12.92 13.35 -11.02
C TYR A 375 13.02 13.76 -12.49
N THR A 376 13.94 13.18 -13.25
CA THR A 376 14.15 13.53 -14.68
C THR A 376 12.86 13.34 -15.48
N MET A 377 12.21 12.19 -15.32
CA MET A 377 10.95 11.89 -15.99
C MET A 377 9.85 12.91 -15.64
N LEU A 378 9.71 13.27 -14.37
CA LEU A 378 8.73 14.27 -13.93
C LEU A 378 9.06 15.63 -14.52
N MET A 379 10.32 16.06 -14.48
CA MET A 379 10.74 17.35 -15.03
C MET A 379 10.56 17.45 -16.54
N ASP A 380 10.81 16.37 -17.28
CA ASP A 380 10.63 16.29 -18.73
C ASP A 380 9.16 16.38 -19.15
N ASN A 381 8.25 15.87 -18.31
CA ASN A 381 6.82 15.82 -18.63
C ASN A 381 6.00 16.96 -18.00
N ARG A 382 6.53 17.70 -17.02
CA ARG A 382 5.78 18.70 -16.23
C ARG A 382 5.09 19.78 -17.08
N LYS A 383 5.80 20.34 -18.07
CA LYS A 383 5.24 21.36 -18.97
C LYS A 383 4.18 20.77 -19.90
N LYS A 384 4.43 19.57 -20.42
CA LYS A 384 3.52 18.86 -21.34
C LYS A 384 2.20 18.52 -20.68
N ASN A 385 2.25 18.04 -19.44
CA ASN A 385 1.11 17.46 -18.74
C ASN A 385 0.55 18.38 -17.63
N GLY A 386 1.05 19.62 -17.54
CA GLY A 386 0.43 20.69 -16.75
C GLY A 386 0.57 20.53 -15.23
N TYR A 387 1.79 20.32 -14.74
CA TYR A 387 2.10 20.32 -13.31
C TYR A 387 3.46 20.96 -13.00
N GLU A 388 3.73 21.17 -11.72
CA GLU A 388 5.02 21.55 -11.17
C GLU A 388 5.56 20.44 -10.24
N VAL A 389 6.89 20.46 -10.02
CA VAL A 389 7.57 19.56 -9.09
C VAL A 389 8.22 20.42 -8.00
N TYR A 390 7.71 20.32 -6.78
CA TYR A 390 8.25 21.01 -5.61
C TYR A 390 9.27 20.12 -4.90
N HIS A 391 10.16 20.76 -4.15
CA HIS A 391 11.21 20.10 -3.38
C HIS A 391 10.99 20.43 -1.91
N TRP A 392 10.42 19.49 -1.18
CA TRP A 392 10.21 19.61 0.25
C TRP A 392 11.41 19.10 1.03
N PHE A 393 11.68 19.72 2.17
CA PHE A 393 12.80 19.34 3.03
C PHE A 393 12.52 17.97 3.67
N PRO A 394 13.38 16.97 3.48
CA PRO A 394 13.20 15.66 4.09
C PRO A 394 13.59 15.70 5.57
N ALA A 395 12.62 15.40 6.46
CA ALA A 395 12.87 15.30 7.90
C ALA A 395 13.77 14.10 8.24
N ALA A 396 13.61 13.00 7.49
CA ALA A 396 14.49 11.85 7.54
C ALA A 396 15.82 12.21 6.87
N ARG A 397 16.92 12.11 7.61
CA ARG A 397 18.25 12.47 7.09
C ARG A 397 18.98 11.32 6.39
N SER A 398 18.27 10.22 6.14
CA SER A 398 18.70 9.11 5.31
C SER A 398 17.49 8.34 4.78
N ASN A 399 17.35 8.22 3.47
CA ASN A 399 16.28 7.42 2.85
C ASN A 399 16.63 5.93 2.72
N TRP A 400 17.84 5.56 3.09
CA TRP A 400 18.31 4.18 3.12
C TRP A 400 19.48 4.07 4.10
N ALA A 401 19.31 3.29 5.17
CA ALA A 401 20.37 3.05 6.15
C ALA A 401 20.37 1.60 6.60
N LEU A 402 21.57 1.12 6.89
CA LEU A 402 21.81 -0.22 7.39
C LEU A 402 21.91 -0.19 8.91
N TYR A 403 21.15 -1.04 9.59
CA TYR A 403 21.11 -1.15 11.03
C TYR A 403 21.64 -2.52 11.47
N PRO A 404 22.86 -2.58 12.07
CA PRO A 404 23.39 -3.79 12.68
C PRO A 404 22.63 -4.14 13.95
N ASN A 405 22.22 -5.41 14.10
CA ASN A 405 21.50 -5.86 15.29
C ASN A 405 22.45 -6.25 16.42
N ILE A 406 22.66 -5.36 17.39
CA ILE A 406 23.46 -5.66 18.59
C ILE A 406 22.72 -6.59 19.56
N ASN A 407 21.42 -6.82 19.35
CA ASN A 407 20.58 -7.72 20.13
C ASN A 407 20.39 -9.10 19.48
N ARG A 408 21.20 -9.43 18.46
CA ARG A 408 21.16 -10.71 17.75
C ARG A 408 20.98 -11.91 18.69
N ALA A 409 19.92 -12.68 18.47
CA ALA A 409 19.67 -13.92 19.19
C ALA A 409 20.71 -14.99 18.81
N VAL A 410 21.16 -15.77 19.81
CA VAL A 410 22.00 -16.96 19.60
C VAL A 410 21.06 -18.16 19.42
N LEU A 411 21.15 -18.79 18.25
CA LEU A 411 20.26 -19.84 17.79
C LEU A 411 20.98 -21.19 17.87
N PRO A 412 20.44 -22.21 18.57
CA PRO A 412 21.04 -23.54 18.64
C PRO A 412 21.26 -24.19 17.27
N GLU A 413 20.36 -23.91 16.32
CA GLU A 413 20.39 -24.42 14.94
C GLU A 413 21.38 -23.70 14.02
N ASP A 414 21.86 -22.50 14.39
CA ASP A 414 22.87 -21.73 13.65
C ASP A 414 24.04 -21.39 14.59
N PRO A 415 25.05 -22.28 14.73
CA PRO A 415 26.19 -22.05 15.62
C PRO A 415 26.94 -20.73 15.31
N ALA A 416 26.90 -20.25 14.06
CA ALA A 416 27.54 -18.99 13.69
C ALA A 416 26.83 -17.76 14.29
N SER A 417 25.57 -17.87 14.72
CA SER A 417 24.80 -16.78 15.32
C SER A 417 25.47 -16.18 16.57
N GLY A 418 26.17 -16.99 17.37
CA GLY A 418 26.96 -16.52 18.52
C GLY A 418 28.13 -15.64 18.10
N ASN A 419 28.89 -16.06 17.08
CA ASN A 419 29.99 -15.26 16.52
C ASN A 419 29.48 -13.97 15.87
N LYS A 420 28.36 -14.03 15.14
CA LYS A 420 27.71 -12.84 14.56
C LYS A 420 27.31 -11.84 15.64
N LYS A 421 26.65 -12.30 16.72
CA LYS A 421 26.29 -11.44 17.86
C LYS A 421 27.50 -10.72 18.44
N LYS A 422 28.61 -11.44 18.66
CA LYS A 422 29.85 -10.88 19.19
C LYS A 422 30.40 -9.77 18.30
N LEU A 423 30.49 -10.01 16.99
CA LEU A 423 31.00 -9.02 16.03
C LEU A 423 30.06 -7.82 15.86
N LEU A 424 28.75 -8.04 15.71
CA LEU A 424 27.77 -6.96 15.58
C LEU A 424 27.75 -6.04 16.80
N SER A 425 28.03 -6.58 17.99
CA SER A 425 28.12 -5.81 19.24
C SER A 425 29.41 -5.00 19.39
N ASP A 426 30.52 -5.40 18.74
CA ASP A 426 31.80 -4.68 18.79
C ASP A 426 31.78 -3.46 17.86
N LYS A 427 31.98 -2.26 18.43
CA LYS A 427 31.99 -1.01 17.66
C LYS A 427 33.08 -0.98 16.58
N ARG A 428 34.24 -1.61 16.81
CA ARG A 428 35.34 -1.64 15.82
C ARG A 428 34.94 -2.39 14.56
N PHE A 429 34.10 -3.42 14.68
CA PHE A 429 33.57 -4.14 13.52
C PHE A 429 32.66 -3.24 12.70
N ARG A 430 31.69 -2.55 13.35
CA ARG A 430 30.78 -1.62 12.67
C ARG A 430 31.52 -0.44 12.01
N GLN A 431 32.53 0.11 12.69
CA GLN A 431 33.41 1.15 12.16
C GLN A 431 34.17 0.68 10.91
N ALA A 432 34.75 -0.52 10.94
CA ALA A 432 35.45 -1.09 9.80
C ALA A 432 34.51 -1.31 8.60
N LEU A 433 33.30 -1.82 8.84
CA LEU A 433 32.29 -1.97 7.79
C LEU A 433 31.86 -0.65 7.19
N SER A 434 31.78 0.42 7.99
CA SER A 434 31.46 1.76 7.48
C SER A 434 32.59 2.32 6.60
N LEU A 435 33.86 2.18 7.02
CA LEU A 435 35.03 2.66 6.26
C LEU A 435 35.24 1.90 4.94
N ALA A 436 34.77 0.66 4.86
CA ALA A 436 34.87 -0.15 3.65
C ALA A 436 33.97 0.34 2.51
N ILE A 437 32.96 1.19 2.77
CA ILE A 437 31.93 1.58 1.79
C ILE A 437 32.40 2.78 0.95
N ASN A 438 32.40 2.63 -0.38
CA ASN A 438 32.74 3.69 -1.33
C ASN A 438 31.55 4.64 -1.57
N ARG A 439 31.25 5.48 -0.57
CA ARG A 439 30.13 6.45 -0.64
C ARG A 439 30.18 7.36 -1.87
N PRO A 440 31.33 7.95 -2.28
CA PRO A 440 31.38 8.79 -3.48
C PRO A 440 30.95 8.08 -4.76
N GLU A 441 31.35 6.81 -4.94
CA GLU A 441 30.92 6.00 -6.09
C GLU A 441 29.41 5.73 -6.06
N ILE A 442 28.89 5.35 -4.89
CA ILE A 442 27.45 5.11 -4.70
C ILE A 442 26.64 6.38 -4.94
N ILE A 443 27.08 7.52 -4.40
CA ILE A 443 26.41 8.83 -4.59
C ILE A 443 26.35 9.18 -6.08
N LYS A 444 27.45 8.97 -6.82
CA LYS A 444 27.46 9.21 -8.26
C LYS A 444 26.54 8.26 -9.02
N ALA A 445 26.53 6.97 -8.68
CA ALA A 445 25.80 5.94 -9.42
C ALA A 445 24.30 5.88 -9.10
N ILE A 446 23.92 6.04 -7.83
CA ILE A 446 22.55 5.87 -7.34
C ILE A 446 21.85 7.20 -7.10
N TYR A 447 22.58 8.19 -6.56
CA TYR A 447 22.00 9.49 -6.18
C TYR A 447 22.24 10.58 -7.24
N ASN A 448 22.71 10.22 -8.44
CA ASN A 448 23.02 11.15 -9.53
C ASN A 448 24.00 12.27 -9.11
N GLY A 449 24.93 11.97 -8.20
CA GLY A 449 25.88 12.93 -7.65
C GLY A 449 25.30 13.89 -6.62
N MET A 450 24.06 13.68 -6.15
CA MET A 450 23.43 14.56 -5.15
C MET A 450 23.66 14.08 -3.72
N GLY A 451 23.86 15.04 -2.84
CA GLY A 451 24.17 14.80 -1.44
C GLY A 451 25.66 14.55 -1.19
N GLU A 452 26.02 14.47 0.07
CA GLU A 452 27.40 14.23 0.52
C GLU A 452 27.48 12.95 1.37
N PRO A 453 28.65 12.29 1.44
CA PRO A 453 28.90 11.23 2.40
C PRO A 453 28.54 11.69 3.82
N SER A 454 27.62 10.96 4.46
CA SER A 454 27.12 11.26 5.79
C SER A 454 26.58 10.00 6.46
N GLN A 455 26.72 9.91 7.78
CA GLN A 455 25.87 9.05 8.62
C GLN A 455 24.49 9.67 8.82
N ILE A 456 23.59 8.92 9.46
CA ILE A 456 22.35 9.48 9.99
C ILE A 456 22.70 10.53 11.05
N ALA A 457 22.42 11.80 10.77
CA ALA A 457 22.67 12.91 11.68
C ALA A 457 21.74 14.10 11.39
N PRO A 458 21.42 14.93 12.39
CA PRO A 458 20.74 16.20 12.16
C PRO A 458 21.57 17.14 11.25
N GLY A 459 20.92 17.65 10.21
CA GLY A 459 21.53 18.62 9.28
C GLY A 459 21.69 20.02 9.87
N LYS A 460 22.33 20.94 9.13
CA LYS A 460 22.57 22.33 9.56
C LYS A 460 21.29 23.11 9.86
N ASP A 461 20.17 22.71 9.25
CA ASP A 461 18.85 23.30 9.47
C ASP A 461 18.21 22.88 10.81
N SER A 462 18.75 21.87 11.50
CA SER A 462 18.29 21.42 12.81
C SER A 462 19.03 22.12 13.95
N GLU A 463 18.35 22.35 15.07
CA GLU A 463 18.99 22.93 16.28
C GLU A 463 19.90 21.91 16.97
N PHE A 464 19.74 20.64 16.60
CA PHE A 464 20.51 19.49 17.06
C PHE A 464 21.66 19.16 16.10
N HIS A 465 22.05 20.08 15.21
CA HIS A 465 23.11 19.83 14.24
C HIS A 465 24.39 19.32 14.91
N ASN A 466 24.90 18.19 14.43
CA ASN A 466 26.12 17.58 14.94
C ASN A 466 27.00 17.08 13.80
N GLU A 467 28.05 17.83 13.49
CA GLU A 467 28.96 17.53 12.38
C GLU A 467 29.82 16.29 12.64
N LYS A 468 30.23 16.07 13.90
CA LYS A 468 31.01 14.89 14.30
C LYS A 468 30.27 13.59 14.01
N LEU A 469 28.99 13.51 14.35
CA LEU A 469 28.14 12.36 14.02
C LEU A 469 27.97 12.22 12.51
N ALA A 470 27.67 13.31 11.80
CA ALA A 470 27.48 13.31 10.36
C ALA A 470 28.69 12.73 9.61
N LYS A 471 29.91 13.06 10.02
CA LYS A 471 31.15 12.60 9.37
C LYS A 471 31.75 11.32 9.96
N SER A 472 31.14 10.76 11.00
CA SER A 472 31.70 9.61 11.72
C SER A 472 31.91 8.38 10.83
N TYR A 473 33.17 7.98 10.62
CA TYR A 473 33.57 6.82 9.80
C TYR A 473 32.93 6.81 8.40
N THR A 474 32.83 7.99 7.76
CA THR A 474 32.25 8.15 6.42
C THR A 474 33.28 8.10 5.29
N ASP A 475 34.57 8.25 5.62
CA ASP A 475 35.67 8.16 4.66
C ASP A 475 35.73 6.76 4.02
N TYR A 476 36.14 6.70 2.75
CA TYR A 476 36.42 5.44 2.07
C TYR A 476 37.88 5.03 2.31
N ASP A 477 38.10 4.11 3.24
CA ASP A 477 39.42 3.60 3.61
C ASP A 477 39.38 2.07 3.84
N PRO A 478 39.36 1.28 2.75
CA PRO A 478 39.32 -0.19 2.84
C PRO A 478 40.61 -0.77 3.45
N ALA A 479 41.73 -0.06 3.43
CA ALA A 479 42.98 -0.50 4.04
C ALA A 479 42.90 -0.45 5.57
N ARG A 480 42.42 0.68 6.12
CA ARG A 480 42.14 0.82 7.55
C ARG A 480 41.04 -0.14 8.01
N ALA A 481 39.99 -0.30 7.22
CA ALA A 481 38.94 -1.29 7.50
C ALA A 481 39.53 -2.71 7.63
N ASN A 482 40.37 -3.14 6.68
CA ASN A 482 41.05 -4.44 6.75
C ASN A 482 41.90 -4.60 8.00
N LYS A 483 42.71 -3.58 8.35
CA LYS A 483 43.54 -3.60 9.56
C LYS A 483 42.69 -3.74 10.83
N MET A 484 41.58 -3.00 10.93
CA MET A 484 40.67 -3.09 12.07
C MET A 484 40.02 -4.48 12.18
N LEU A 485 39.70 -5.12 11.06
CA LEU A 485 39.20 -6.50 11.03
C LEU A 485 40.29 -7.51 11.45
N ASP A 486 41.55 -7.30 11.08
CA ASP A 486 42.67 -8.14 11.52
C ASP A 486 42.91 -8.01 13.04
N GLU A 487 42.82 -6.81 13.60
CA GLU A 487 42.92 -6.55 15.05
C GLU A 487 41.78 -7.18 15.85
N LEU A 488 40.65 -7.51 15.20
CA LEU A 488 39.55 -8.29 15.77
C LEU A 488 39.81 -9.81 15.72
N GLY A 489 40.95 -10.24 15.18
CA GLY A 489 41.34 -11.65 15.05
C GLY A 489 40.73 -12.35 13.84
N LEU A 490 40.16 -11.61 12.87
CA LEU A 490 39.50 -12.19 11.69
C LEU A 490 40.48 -12.52 10.55
N THR A 491 41.66 -13.06 10.85
CA THR A 491 42.77 -13.22 9.88
C THR A 491 42.63 -14.44 8.96
N GLN A 492 41.87 -15.46 9.37
CA GLN A 492 41.65 -16.67 8.57
C GLN A 492 40.78 -16.37 7.35
N ARG A 493 41.08 -17.01 6.21
CA ARG A 493 40.31 -16.86 4.95
C ARG A 493 39.98 -18.22 4.34
N ASP A 494 38.83 -18.30 3.67
CA ASP A 494 38.40 -19.45 2.88
C ASP A 494 39.00 -19.44 1.46
N SER A 495 38.67 -20.45 0.65
CA SER A 495 39.16 -20.59 -0.73
C SER A 495 38.74 -19.44 -1.66
N ASP A 496 37.67 -18.72 -1.31
CA ASP A 496 37.19 -17.56 -2.07
C ASP A 496 37.90 -16.27 -1.62
N GLY A 497 38.86 -16.36 -0.70
CA GLY A 497 39.55 -15.21 -0.12
C GLY A 497 38.74 -14.44 0.92
N MET A 498 37.60 -14.98 1.37
CA MET A 498 36.72 -14.32 2.33
C MET A 498 37.07 -14.72 3.75
N ARG A 499 36.94 -13.81 4.72
CA ARG A 499 37.28 -14.05 6.12
C ARG A 499 36.40 -15.15 6.73
N CYS A 500 36.96 -15.92 7.66
CA CYS A 500 36.24 -16.89 8.48
C CYS A 500 36.05 -16.37 9.91
N PHE A 501 35.12 -16.96 10.65
CA PHE A 501 35.04 -16.77 12.09
C PHE A 501 36.27 -17.38 12.78
N ALA A 502 36.52 -16.99 14.04
CA ALA A 502 37.69 -17.45 14.78
C ALA A 502 37.73 -18.98 15.02
N ASP A 503 36.57 -19.64 14.95
CA ASP A 503 36.42 -21.10 15.03
C ASP A 503 36.59 -21.80 13.67
N GLY A 504 36.96 -21.06 12.61
CA GLY A 504 37.13 -21.57 11.26
C GLY A 504 35.84 -21.71 10.45
N THR A 505 34.67 -21.44 11.04
CA THR A 505 33.39 -21.49 10.30
C THR A 505 33.26 -20.32 9.32
N ARG A 506 32.50 -20.52 8.25
CA ARG A 506 32.32 -19.52 7.18
C ARG A 506 31.66 -18.25 7.72
N MET A 507 32.32 -17.10 7.58
CA MET A 507 31.74 -15.80 7.96
C MET A 507 30.80 -15.30 6.86
N GLN A 508 29.53 -15.11 7.20
CA GLN A 508 28.51 -14.55 6.32
C GLN A 508 27.42 -13.84 7.11
N PHE A 509 27.05 -12.65 6.68
CA PHE A 509 25.95 -11.86 7.25
C PHE A 509 24.79 -11.72 6.27
N SER A 510 23.58 -11.55 6.80
CA SER A 510 22.37 -11.26 6.04
C SER A 510 21.99 -9.79 6.12
N ILE A 511 21.57 -9.21 5.00
CA ILE A 511 20.97 -7.89 4.92
C ILE A 511 19.50 -8.07 4.54
N ASP A 512 18.64 -7.92 5.53
CA ASP A 512 17.19 -8.07 5.36
C ASP A 512 16.56 -6.75 4.92
N MET A 513 15.78 -6.80 3.85
CA MET A 513 15.09 -5.67 3.21
C MET A 513 13.60 -5.99 3.04
N THR A 514 12.80 -4.96 2.79
CA THR A 514 11.38 -5.12 2.43
C THR A 514 11.03 -4.28 1.20
N ASP A 515 9.88 -4.57 0.59
CA ASP A 515 9.36 -3.81 -0.57
C ASP A 515 9.20 -2.30 -0.33
N PHE A 516 9.19 -1.84 0.93
CA PHE A 516 9.11 -0.41 1.27
C PHE A 516 10.49 0.27 1.23
N ALA A 517 11.50 -0.32 1.89
CA ALA A 517 12.84 0.26 1.93
C ALA A 517 13.58 0.07 0.59
N GLY A 518 13.23 -0.99 -0.15
CA GLY A 518 13.85 -1.33 -1.43
C GLY A 518 15.30 -1.80 -1.29
N GLU A 519 15.91 -2.13 -2.42
CA GLU A 519 17.29 -2.64 -2.49
C GLU A 519 18.33 -1.51 -2.33
N GLY A 520 18.06 -0.33 -2.89
CA GLY A 520 18.94 0.83 -2.78
C GLY A 520 20.38 0.50 -3.21
N PRO A 521 21.41 0.97 -2.47
CA PRO A 521 22.81 0.72 -2.76
C PRO A 521 23.36 -0.61 -2.23
N VAL A 522 22.51 -1.56 -1.81
CA VAL A 522 22.96 -2.77 -1.10
C VAL A 522 24.00 -3.57 -1.88
N GLN A 523 23.88 -3.67 -3.21
CA GLN A 523 24.81 -4.41 -4.06
C GLN A 523 26.23 -3.82 -3.99
N PHE A 524 26.35 -2.49 -4.11
CA PHE A 524 27.62 -1.79 -3.97
C PHE A 524 28.25 -2.04 -2.60
N ILE A 525 27.44 -1.99 -1.54
CA ILE A 525 27.91 -2.24 -0.17
C ILE A 525 28.40 -3.68 -0.02
N THR A 526 27.67 -4.67 -0.55
CA THR A 526 28.11 -6.08 -0.49
C THR A 526 29.40 -6.31 -1.27
N ASP A 527 29.57 -5.65 -2.43
CA ASP A 527 30.79 -5.74 -3.24
C ASP A 527 31.98 -5.07 -2.55
N ASP A 528 31.77 -3.92 -1.92
CA ASP A 528 32.78 -3.21 -1.14
C ASP A 528 33.21 -3.98 0.11
N TRP A 529 32.27 -4.59 0.82
CA TRP A 529 32.57 -5.48 1.94
C TRP A 529 33.33 -6.74 1.51
N ALA A 530 33.04 -7.27 0.33
CA ALA A 530 33.78 -8.41 -0.20
C ALA A 530 35.26 -8.08 -0.46
N LYS A 531 35.60 -6.85 -0.86
CA LYS A 531 37.00 -6.40 -1.03
C LYS A 531 37.81 -6.45 0.27
N VAL A 532 37.15 -6.30 1.44
CA VAL A 532 37.78 -6.46 2.77
C VAL A 532 37.58 -7.86 3.36
N GLY A 533 37.06 -8.79 2.57
CA GLY A 533 36.82 -10.19 2.93
C GLY A 533 35.56 -10.44 3.77
N VAL A 534 34.63 -9.49 3.86
CA VAL A 534 33.36 -9.68 4.58
C VAL A 534 32.27 -10.10 3.61
N ARG A 535 31.65 -11.27 3.85
CA ARG A 535 30.57 -11.79 3.00
C ARG A 535 29.22 -11.33 3.53
N ALA A 536 28.39 -10.75 2.66
CA ALA A 536 27.01 -10.41 2.97
C ALA A 536 26.05 -10.90 1.88
N VAL A 537 24.88 -11.37 2.27
CA VAL A 537 23.82 -11.84 1.37
C VAL A 537 22.56 -11.00 1.52
N GLN A 538 21.97 -10.65 0.39
CA GLN A 538 20.75 -9.87 0.32
C GLN A 538 19.52 -10.76 0.50
N ARG A 539 18.57 -10.34 1.33
CA ARG A 539 17.32 -11.07 1.60
C ARG A 539 16.15 -10.10 1.52
N ASN A 540 15.33 -10.20 0.47
CA ASN A 540 14.04 -9.48 0.44
C ASN A 540 12.99 -10.29 1.21
N ARG A 541 12.31 -9.63 2.15
CA ARG A 541 11.34 -10.22 3.08
C ARG A 541 9.99 -9.53 2.91
N ALA A 542 8.93 -10.34 2.90
CA ALA A 542 7.58 -9.83 3.10
C ALA A 542 7.54 -9.03 4.42
N ARG A 543 6.82 -7.90 4.44
CA ARG A 543 6.85 -6.93 5.56
C ARG A 543 6.55 -7.56 6.92
N GLN A 544 5.66 -8.54 6.94
CA GLN A 544 5.28 -9.26 8.16
C GLN A 544 6.41 -10.16 8.66
N LEU A 545 6.99 -10.99 7.80
CA LEU A 545 8.12 -11.85 8.15
C LEU A 545 9.33 -11.02 8.61
N PHE A 546 9.61 -9.92 7.92
CA PHE A 546 10.66 -8.97 8.31
C PHE A 546 10.45 -8.46 9.74
N SER A 547 9.21 -8.08 10.09
CA SER A 547 8.88 -7.58 11.43
C SER A 547 9.07 -8.68 12.48
N VAL A 548 8.66 -9.91 12.19
CA VAL A 548 8.83 -11.06 13.09
C VAL A 548 10.31 -11.38 13.31
N GLU A 549 11.12 -11.47 12.26
CA GLU A 549 12.57 -11.70 12.37
C GLU A 549 13.27 -10.54 13.09
N LYS A 550 12.78 -9.30 12.91
CA LYS A 550 13.23 -8.12 13.67
C LYS A 550 12.97 -8.28 15.16
N ASN A 551 11.71 -8.50 15.50
CA ASN A 551 11.21 -8.48 16.87
C ASN A 551 11.62 -9.74 17.65
N THR A 552 11.96 -10.84 16.97
CA THR A 552 12.59 -12.04 17.55
C THR A 552 14.13 -12.01 17.49
N PHE A 553 14.70 -10.90 17.03
CA PHE A 553 16.14 -10.62 17.01
C PHE A 553 16.96 -11.60 16.16
N LYS A 554 16.34 -12.23 15.16
CA LYS A 554 16.94 -13.28 14.30
C LYS A 554 17.70 -12.75 13.08
N HIS A 555 17.65 -11.45 12.82
CA HIS A 555 18.31 -10.78 11.70
C HIS A 555 19.72 -10.32 12.07
N ASP A 556 20.63 -10.25 11.09
CA ASP A 556 21.98 -9.69 11.27
C ASP A 556 21.98 -8.18 11.04
N PHE A 557 21.54 -7.75 9.85
CA PHE A 557 21.32 -6.36 9.48
C PHE A 557 19.91 -6.18 8.92
N THR A 558 19.31 -5.04 9.22
CA THR A 558 18.09 -4.60 8.53
C THR A 558 18.35 -3.30 7.78
N VAL A 559 17.63 -3.11 6.69
CA VAL A 559 17.59 -1.82 5.99
C VAL A 559 16.31 -1.09 6.37
N TRP A 560 16.44 0.18 6.75
CA TRP A 560 15.30 1.06 6.99
C TRP A 560 15.64 2.53 6.69
N ILE A 561 14.62 3.39 6.69
CA ILE A 561 14.82 4.84 6.59
C ILE A 561 15.26 5.41 7.96
N GLY A 562 15.94 6.55 7.95
CA GLY A 562 16.07 7.41 9.14
C GLY A 562 14.72 8.01 9.53
N GLU A 563 14.59 8.48 10.76
CA GLU A 563 13.40 9.18 11.25
C GLU A 563 13.72 10.08 12.43
N GLY A 564 13.10 11.25 12.46
CA GLY A 564 13.20 12.15 13.60
C GLY A 564 14.47 12.98 13.64
N GLU A 565 15.44 12.81 12.71
CA GLU A 565 16.72 13.52 12.79
C GLU A 565 16.61 15.05 12.70
N PHE A 566 15.54 15.58 12.11
CA PHE A 566 15.28 17.03 12.17
C PHE A 566 14.97 17.51 13.60
N ASN A 567 14.22 16.73 14.38
CA ASN A 567 13.92 16.99 15.80
C ASN A 567 13.97 15.68 16.61
N PRO A 568 15.18 15.22 16.97
CA PRO A 568 15.40 13.88 17.51
C PRO A 568 14.92 13.71 18.95
N ILE A 569 14.52 14.79 19.63
CA ILE A 569 13.88 14.70 20.95
C ILE A 569 12.56 13.95 20.90
N VAL A 570 11.78 14.08 19.82
CA VAL A 570 10.48 13.41 19.69
C VAL A 570 10.65 11.94 19.29
N GLU A 571 11.64 11.67 18.42
CA GLU A 571 11.92 10.33 17.91
C GLU A 571 13.44 10.12 17.84
N PRO A 572 14.04 9.59 18.92
CA PRO A 572 15.48 9.42 19.02
C PRO A 572 15.97 8.05 18.52
N ARG A 573 15.11 7.21 17.91
CA ARG A 573 15.38 5.76 17.66
C ARG A 573 16.67 5.45 16.91
N SER A 574 17.17 6.39 16.09
CA SER A 574 18.43 6.26 15.35
C SER A 574 19.67 6.36 16.26
N PHE A 575 19.52 6.92 17.46
CA PHE A 575 20.62 7.28 18.38
C PHE A 575 20.47 6.65 19.77
N VAL A 576 19.22 6.51 20.23
CA VAL A 576 18.84 5.91 21.51
C VAL A 576 17.93 4.74 21.22
N ALA A 577 18.11 3.61 21.91
CA ALA A 577 17.21 2.49 21.82
C ALA A 577 15.89 2.83 22.52
N SER A 578 15.04 3.65 21.91
CA SER A 578 13.86 4.24 22.55
C SER A 578 12.60 3.38 22.44
N ASN A 579 12.55 2.50 21.44
CA ASN A 579 11.43 1.61 21.13
C ASN A 579 11.89 0.46 20.21
N SER A 580 11.00 -0.48 19.88
CA SER A 580 11.32 -1.61 18.98
C SER A 580 11.64 -1.20 17.54
N GLU A 581 11.38 0.05 17.16
CA GLU A 581 11.81 0.64 15.88
C GLU A 581 13.24 1.19 15.94
N ALA A 582 13.95 1.08 17.07
CA ALA A 582 15.40 1.20 17.10
C ALA A 582 16.01 -0.09 16.50
N HIS A 583 16.04 -0.17 15.16
CA HIS A 583 16.46 -1.37 14.41
C HIS A 583 17.82 -1.94 14.79
N TRP A 584 18.72 -1.10 15.31
CA TRP A 584 20.05 -1.52 15.76
C TRP A 584 20.05 -2.20 17.13
N ALA A 585 19.05 -1.93 17.97
CA ALA A 585 18.88 -2.50 19.31
C ALA A 585 17.39 -2.69 19.70
N PRO A 586 16.63 -3.50 18.96
CA PRO A 586 15.19 -3.64 19.14
C PRO A 586 14.79 -4.22 20.51
N ALA A 587 15.62 -5.07 21.12
CA ALA A 587 15.34 -5.64 22.44
C ALA A 587 15.47 -4.58 23.54
N HIS A 588 16.58 -3.83 23.55
CA HIS A 588 16.81 -2.75 24.52
C HIS A 588 15.77 -1.64 24.35
N GLY A 589 15.39 -1.36 23.10
CA GLY A 589 14.31 -0.42 22.80
C GLY A 589 12.96 -0.86 23.33
N ASN A 590 12.63 -2.15 23.17
CA ASN A 590 11.39 -2.70 23.73
C ASN A 590 11.38 -2.55 25.27
N TRP A 591 12.45 -2.97 25.95
CA TRP A 591 12.63 -2.84 27.40
C TRP A 591 12.47 -1.39 27.88
N TYR A 592 13.21 -0.47 27.28
CA TYR A 592 13.18 0.94 27.67
C TYR A 592 11.78 1.54 27.49
N SER A 593 11.16 1.29 26.33
CA SER A 593 9.85 1.84 25.99
C SER A 593 8.70 1.33 26.86
N ARG A 594 8.93 0.27 27.66
CA ARG A 594 7.99 -0.30 28.63
C ARG A 594 8.21 0.20 30.05
N GLY A 595 9.09 1.18 30.24
CA GLY A 595 9.42 1.70 31.57
C GLY A 595 10.49 0.87 32.29
N GLY A 596 11.24 0.03 31.58
CA GLY A 596 12.28 -0.81 32.17
C GLY A 596 13.37 -0.02 32.91
N TYR A 597 13.68 1.19 32.44
CA TYR A 597 14.60 2.11 33.12
C TYR A 597 14.16 2.44 34.55
N TYR A 598 12.85 2.53 34.77
CA TYR A 598 12.21 2.82 36.05
C TYR A 598 11.80 1.56 36.83
N GLY A 599 12.19 0.37 36.35
CA GLY A 599 11.91 -0.90 37.02
C GLY A 599 10.50 -1.44 36.81
N ASP A 600 9.81 -1.04 35.73
CA ASP A 600 8.50 -1.60 35.40
C ASP A 600 8.60 -3.11 35.17
N PRO A 601 7.83 -3.94 35.90
CA PRO A 601 7.91 -5.40 35.80
C PRO A 601 7.46 -5.94 34.45
N THR A 602 6.64 -5.19 33.69
CA THR A 602 6.18 -5.56 32.34
C THR A 602 7.24 -5.36 31.26
N ALA A 603 8.37 -4.72 31.61
CA ALA A 603 9.43 -4.36 30.68
C ALA A 603 10.41 -5.49 30.34
N ARG A 604 10.24 -6.69 30.88
CA ARG A 604 11.08 -7.88 30.60
C ARG A 604 12.57 -7.62 30.91
N PRO A 605 13.01 -7.75 32.17
CA PRO A 605 14.36 -7.41 32.63
C PRO A 605 15.50 -8.09 31.84
N GLU A 606 15.25 -9.25 31.23
CA GLU A 606 16.21 -9.97 30.39
C GLU A 606 16.59 -9.22 29.09
N LEU A 607 15.78 -8.24 28.68
CA LEU A 607 16.04 -7.40 27.52
C LEU A 607 16.80 -6.11 27.88
N ALA A 608 17.13 -5.90 29.16
CA ALA A 608 17.85 -4.72 29.62
C ALA A 608 19.29 -4.66 29.07
N PRO A 609 19.80 -3.47 28.67
CA PRO A 609 21.20 -3.30 28.37
C PRO A 609 22.05 -3.35 29.66
N PRO A 610 23.33 -3.78 29.60
CA PRO A 610 24.24 -3.68 30.74
C PRO A 610 24.36 -2.23 31.25
N LYS A 611 24.38 -2.02 32.56
CA LYS A 611 24.36 -0.68 33.16
C LYS A 611 25.57 0.19 32.82
N ASP A 612 26.72 -0.44 32.56
CA ASP A 612 27.97 0.18 32.15
C ASP A 612 28.06 0.43 30.63
N SER A 613 27.12 -0.11 29.85
CA SER A 613 27.08 0.04 28.40
C SER A 613 26.72 1.45 27.95
N ASP A 614 27.21 1.81 26.77
CA ASP A 614 26.86 3.07 26.12
C ASP A 614 25.37 3.19 25.77
N VAL A 615 24.67 2.05 25.59
CA VAL A 615 23.22 2.02 25.38
C VAL A 615 22.49 2.53 26.63
N TYR A 616 22.85 2.04 27.82
CA TYR A 616 22.25 2.47 29.08
C TYR A 616 22.59 3.93 29.43
N LYS A 617 23.80 4.38 29.10
CA LYS A 617 24.18 5.81 29.20
C LYS A 617 23.32 6.67 28.28
N GLY A 618 23.08 6.23 27.04
CA GLY A 618 22.18 6.91 26.10
C GLY A 618 20.75 7.04 26.63
N HIS A 619 20.20 5.98 27.25
CA HIS A 619 18.91 6.04 27.96
C HIS A 619 18.91 7.06 29.09
N THR A 620 19.95 7.04 29.93
CA THR A 620 20.07 7.96 31.07
C THR A 620 20.12 9.42 30.62
N LEU A 621 20.90 9.74 29.59
CA LEU A 621 20.96 11.09 29.01
C LEU A 621 19.62 11.50 28.41
N TYR A 622 18.94 10.60 27.72
CA TYR A 622 17.64 10.89 27.13
C TYR A 622 16.58 11.17 28.20
N GLU A 623 16.59 10.44 29.32
CA GLU A 623 15.73 10.74 30.48
C GLU A 623 16.02 12.13 31.08
N GLN A 624 17.29 12.56 31.12
CA GLN A 624 17.65 13.91 31.55
C GLN A 624 17.13 14.97 30.57
N VAL A 625 17.22 14.73 29.25
CA VAL A 625 16.66 15.62 28.23
C VAL A 625 15.15 15.82 28.46
N LEU A 626 14.39 14.74 28.63
CA LEU A 626 12.94 14.80 28.80
C LEU A 626 12.52 15.63 30.03
N LYS A 627 13.30 15.56 31.11
CA LYS A 627 13.09 16.29 32.37
C LYS A 627 13.60 17.73 32.35
N THR A 628 14.39 18.10 31.36
CA THR A 628 14.98 19.45 31.31
C THR A 628 13.97 20.42 30.72
N ALA A 629 13.62 21.48 31.45
CA ALA A 629 12.71 22.52 30.96
C ALA A 629 13.38 23.50 29.98
N ASP A 630 14.67 23.77 30.16
CA ASP A 630 15.47 24.68 29.33
C ASP A 630 15.88 24.05 27.99
N ARG A 631 15.63 24.77 26.88
CA ARG A 631 15.87 24.23 25.54
C ARG A 631 17.36 24.14 25.20
N ALA A 632 18.18 25.10 25.63
CA ALA A 632 19.61 25.08 25.35
C ALA A 632 20.28 23.89 26.04
N GLU A 633 19.88 23.61 27.29
CA GLU A 633 20.37 22.46 28.05
C GLU A 633 19.88 21.13 27.45
N GLN A 634 18.63 21.04 26.97
CA GLN A 634 18.17 19.88 26.21
C GLN A 634 19.07 19.57 25.01
N VAL A 635 19.40 20.60 24.20
CA VAL A 635 20.30 20.46 23.04
C VAL A 635 21.71 20.04 23.46
N ARG A 636 22.24 20.61 24.55
CA ARG A 636 23.57 20.25 25.08
C ARG A 636 23.63 18.78 25.53
N LEU A 637 22.62 18.32 26.27
CA LEU A 637 22.53 16.92 26.71
C LEU A 637 22.38 15.96 25.54
N PHE A 638 21.56 16.31 24.54
CA PHE A 638 21.38 15.47 23.36
C PHE A 638 22.66 15.37 22.51
N ASN A 639 23.48 16.42 22.45
CA ASN A 639 24.77 16.34 21.77
C ASN A 639 25.70 15.27 22.35
N GLN A 640 25.63 15.00 23.66
CA GLN A 640 26.38 13.89 24.27
C GLN A 640 25.88 12.52 23.79
N ILE A 641 24.57 12.39 23.52
CA ILE A 641 24.00 11.19 22.90
C ILE A 641 24.54 11.02 21.48
N PHE A 642 24.67 12.10 20.71
CA PHE A 642 25.28 12.05 19.37
C PHE A 642 26.76 11.67 19.42
N ASP A 643 27.51 12.13 20.41
CA ASP A 643 28.90 11.71 20.59
C ASP A 643 29.00 10.19 20.81
N ILE A 644 28.13 9.64 21.67
CA ILE A 644 28.04 8.19 21.88
C ILE A 644 27.68 7.46 20.58
N ALA A 645 26.68 7.95 19.85
CA ALA A 645 26.25 7.36 18.59
C ALA A 645 27.33 7.42 17.51
N ALA A 646 28.08 8.53 17.45
CA ALA A 646 29.17 8.74 16.51
C ALA A 646 30.29 7.72 16.76
N GLU A 647 30.68 7.53 18.01
CA GLU A 647 31.71 6.55 18.35
C GLU A 647 31.27 5.12 18.09
N ASN A 648 30.00 4.81 18.35
CA ASN A 648 29.51 3.45 18.25
C ASN A 648 29.05 3.05 16.86
N VAL A 649 28.73 3.99 15.97
CA VAL A 649 28.19 3.71 14.62
C VAL A 649 26.98 2.77 14.73
N TRP A 650 25.92 3.21 15.41
CA TRP A 650 24.69 2.43 15.60
C TRP A 650 23.95 2.15 14.29
N SER A 651 24.14 3.02 13.30
CA SER A 651 23.63 2.88 11.95
C SER A 651 24.72 3.25 10.95
N ILE A 652 24.62 2.70 9.73
CA ILE A 652 25.51 2.99 8.62
C ILE A 652 24.66 3.57 7.49
N SER A 653 24.87 4.85 7.17
CA SER A 653 24.25 5.51 6.02
C SER A 653 25.30 5.85 4.95
N VAL A 654 24.82 6.08 3.74
CA VAL A 654 25.63 6.39 2.56
C VAL A 654 25.74 7.89 2.33
N ALA A 655 24.63 8.61 2.38
CA ALA A 655 24.57 9.99 1.92
C ALA A 655 23.47 10.80 2.63
N THR A 656 23.65 12.12 2.65
CA THR A 656 22.55 13.05 2.95
C THR A 656 21.40 12.85 1.94
N PRO A 657 20.14 13.04 2.35
CA PRO A 657 19.00 12.68 1.52
C PRO A 657 18.83 13.69 0.36
N SER A 658 18.32 13.20 -0.77
CA SER A 658 17.74 14.08 -1.79
C SER A 658 16.43 14.69 -1.29
N PRO A 659 16.02 15.87 -1.80
CA PRO A 659 14.73 16.47 -1.45
C PRO A 659 13.54 15.52 -1.67
N GLN A 660 12.50 15.66 -0.85
CA GLN A 660 11.23 14.99 -1.12
C GLN A 660 10.56 15.68 -2.30
N LEU A 661 10.29 14.92 -3.36
CA LEU A 661 9.54 15.43 -4.51
C LEU A 661 8.05 15.49 -4.20
N VAL A 662 7.41 16.58 -4.63
CA VAL A 662 5.96 16.74 -4.59
C VAL A 662 5.46 17.19 -5.95
N VAL A 663 4.59 16.42 -6.56
CA VAL A 663 3.96 16.78 -7.83
C VAL A 663 2.68 17.53 -7.54
N VAL A 664 2.53 18.73 -8.11
CA VAL A 664 1.39 19.62 -7.90
C VAL A 664 0.83 20.06 -9.25
N LYS A 665 -0.44 19.73 -9.51
CA LYS A 665 -1.12 20.09 -10.76
C LYS A 665 -1.26 21.60 -10.90
N ASN A 666 -1.09 22.12 -12.11
CA ASN A 666 -1.27 23.55 -12.38
C ASN A 666 -2.69 24.00 -12.01
N GLY A 667 -2.80 25.14 -11.34
CA GLY A 667 -4.07 25.66 -10.83
C GLY A 667 -4.51 25.05 -9.48
N PHE A 668 -3.77 24.08 -8.93
CA PHE A 668 -3.91 23.68 -7.53
C PHE A 668 -2.97 24.55 -6.67
N ARG A 669 -3.56 25.45 -5.88
CA ARG A 669 -2.90 26.60 -5.24
C ARG A 669 -2.85 26.46 -3.73
N ASN A 670 -2.19 27.42 -3.07
CA ASN A 670 -1.91 27.44 -1.64
C ASN A 670 -1.01 26.30 -1.14
N VAL A 671 -0.33 25.59 -2.05
CA VAL A 671 0.64 24.56 -1.69
C VAL A 671 2.00 25.23 -1.44
N PRO A 672 2.56 25.16 -0.23
CA PRO A 672 3.85 25.79 0.04
C PRO A 672 4.96 25.13 -0.79
N ARG A 673 5.81 25.96 -1.41
CA ARG A 673 6.95 25.48 -2.21
C ARG A 673 8.00 24.78 -1.37
N ASN A 674 8.14 25.15 -0.10
CA ASN A 674 8.97 24.46 0.88
C ASN A 674 8.14 24.10 2.12
N ALA A 675 8.18 22.83 2.51
CA ALA A 675 7.58 22.30 3.73
C ALA A 675 8.44 21.12 4.20
N ILE A 676 8.32 20.75 5.47
CA ILE A 676 8.99 19.57 6.00
C ILE A 676 8.20 18.29 5.63
N SER A 677 8.92 17.27 5.17
CA SER A 677 8.38 15.95 4.84
C SER A 677 8.85 14.91 5.85
N GLY A 678 7.94 14.41 6.66
CA GLY A 678 8.23 13.33 7.61
C GLY A 678 6.97 12.76 8.24
N TYR A 679 7.06 11.55 8.81
CA TYR A 679 5.90 10.94 9.47
C TYR A 679 5.50 11.76 10.70
N ASN A 680 6.44 12.06 11.60
CA ASN A 680 6.18 12.82 12.84
C ASN A 680 5.73 14.27 12.62
N PHE A 681 5.87 14.78 11.39
CA PHE A 681 5.37 16.09 10.97
C PHE A 681 4.00 16.01 10.28
N ALA A 682 3.33 14.84 10.31
CA ALA A 682 2.01 14.61 9.72
C ALA A 682 1.88 15.10 8.25
N THR A 683 2.98 15.13 7.50
CA THR A 683 3.01 15.68 6.13
C THR A 683 2.04 14.89 5.23
N PRO A 684 1.19 15.52 4.41
CA PRO A 684 1.18 16.94 4.07
C PRO A 684 0.28 17.82 4.96
N SER A 685 -0.41 17.31 5.98
CA SER A 685 -1.36 18.12 6.75
C SER A 685 -0.77 19.43 7.25
N THR A 686 0.45 19.39 7.81
CA THR A 686 1.13 20.57 8.36
C THR A 686 1.35 21.68 7.34
N ALA A 687 1.36 21.36 6.04
CA ALA A 687 1.42 22.30 4.94
C ALA A 687 0.13 23.13 4.74
N GLY A 688 -0.93 22.90 5.54
CA GLY A 688 -2.17 23.68 5.46
C GLY A 688 -3.13 23.19 4.41
N ILE A 689 -3.28 21.87 4.30
CA ILE A 689 -4.10 21.20 3.28
C ILE A 689 -5.54 21.73 3.22
N GLU A 690 -6.05 22.26 4.33
CA GLU A 690 -7.39 22.85 4.43
C GLU A 690 -7.54 24.12 3.58
N THR A 691 -6.44 24.83 3.36
CA THR A 691 -6.37 26.07 2.57
C THR A 691 -6.08 25.83 1.10
N PHE A 692 -5.76 24.59 0.70
CA PHE A 692 -5.50 24.27 -0.70
C PHE A 692 -6.79 24.40 -1.51
N TYR A 693 -6.68 24.91 -2.73
CA TYR A 693 -7.84 25.16 -3.59
C TYR A 693 -7.50 25.02 -5.07
N PHE A 694 -8.54 24.89 -5.89
CA PHE A 694 -8.44 24.93 -7.34
C PHE A 694 -8.82 26.31 -7.86
N GLU A 695 -7.97 26.96 -8.66
CA GLU A 695 -8.33 28.18 -9.39
C GLU A 695 -9.57 27.96 -10.27
N LYS A 696 -9.68 26.76 -10.85
CA LYS A 696 -10.83 26.29 -11.61
C LYS A 696 -11.13 24.85 -11.23
N THR A 697 -12.36 24.59 -10.80
CA THR A 697 -12.80 23.26 -10.38
C THR A 697 -12.76 22.27 -11.55
N ASN A 698 -12.45 21.01 -11.22
CA ASN A 698 -12.43 19.88 -12.16
C ASN A 698 -13.71 19.04 -12.13
N ASP A 699 -14.66 19.36 -11.25
CA ASP A 699 -15.88 18.58 -11.06
C ASP A 699 -16.98 18.97 -12.06
N THR A 700 -17.73 17.97 -12.54
CA THR A 700 -18.95 18.18 -13.32
C THR A 700 -20.16 18.39 -12.39
N PRO A 701 -21.28 18.95 -12.88
CA PRO A 701 -22.50 19.09 -12.08
C PRO A 701 -23.01 17.77 -11.48
N GLU A 702 -22.78 16.63 -12.16
CA GLU A 702 -23.12 15.31 -11.64
C GLU A 702 -22.20 14.90 -10.48
N ALA A 703 -20.91 15.21 -10.57
CA ALA A 703 -19.95 14.97 -9.51
C ALA A 703 -20.29 15.82 -8.27
N GLU A 704 -20.64 17.09 -8.45
CA GLU A 704 -21.10 17.99 -7.38
C GLU A 704 -22.33 17.44 -6.64
N LYS A 705 -23.35 17.00 -7.38
CA LYS A 705 -24.54 16.35 -6.79
C LYS A 705 -24.18 15.05 -6.05
N GLN A 706 -23.24 14.28 -6.57
CA GLN A 706 -22.77 13.08 -5.89
C GLN A 706 -22.06 13.44 -4.58
N ILE A 707 -21.18 14.43 -4.58
CA ILE A 707 -20.49 14.91 -3.38
C ILE A 707 -21.51 15.37 -2.33
N GLN A 708 -22.49 16.19 -2.72
CA GLN A 708 -23.55 16.66 -1.83
C GLN A 708 -24.33 15.49 -1.20
N LYS A 709 -24.64 14.44 -1.98
CA LYS A 709 -25.27 13.22 -1.47
C LYS A 709 -24.38 12.46 -0.48
N GLU A 710 -23.09 12.32 -0.79
CA GLU A 710 -22.10 11.65 0.07
C GLU A 710 -21.88 12.41 1.38
N VAL A 711 -21.90 13.75 1.38
CA VAL A 711 -21.80 14.58 2.60
C VAL A 711 -22.94 14.27 3.57
N MET A 712 -24.16 14.08 3.06
CA MET A 712 -25.37 13.88 3.86
C MET A 712 -25.65 12.43 4.22
N THR A 713 -25.18 11.48 3.41
CA THR A 713 -25.57 10.06 3.53
C THR A 713 -24.39 9.21 3.99
N VAL A 714 -24.51 8.64 5.19
CA VAL A 714 -23.60 7.60 5.65
C VAL A 714 -24.00 6.28 4.98
N THR A 715 -23.13 5.76 4.13
CA THR A 715 -23.27 4.43 3.51
C THR A 715 -22.26 3.49 4.15
N PRO A 716 -22.67 2.71 5.17
CA PRO A 716 -21.77 1.81 5.87
C PRO A 716 -21.57 0.51 5.06
N ALA A 717 -20.70 -0.39 5.54
CA ALA A 717 -20.50 -1.67 4.87
C ALA A 717 -21.79 -2.53 4.89
N PRO A 718 -22.03 -3.41 3.90
CA PRO A 718 -23.31 -4.13 3.72
C PRO A 718 -23.82 -4.93 4.92
N PHE A 719 -22.94 -5.22 5.89
CA PHE A 719 -23.22 -6.02 7.08
C PHE A 719 -23.18 -5.24 8.40
N THR A 720 -23.05 -3.91 8.39
CA THR A 720 -23.10 -3.13 9.62
C THR A 720 -24.51 -3.06 10.18
N PHE A 721 -24.69 -3.49 11.43
CA PHE A 721 -25.94 -3.27 12.17
C PHE A 721 -25.76 -2.06 13.10
N ASN A 722 -26.67 -1.10 13.00
CA ASN A 722 -26.83 -0.02 13.97
C ASN A 722 -28.26 -0.01 14.55
N ALA A 723 -28.45 0.73 15.64
CA ALA A 723 -29.74 0.80 16.35
C ALA A 723 -30.92 1.22 15.45
N LYS A 724 -30.67 2.03 14.39
CA LYS A 724 -31.70 2.44 13.42
C LYS A 724 -32.08 1.32 12.44
N THR A 725 -31.10 0.53 11.97
CA THR A 725 -31.32 -0.61 11.06
C THR A 725 -31.95 -1.84 11.72
N MET A 726 -31.87 -1.95 13.06
CA MET A 726 -32.53 -3.01 13.83
C MET A 726 -34.05 -3.05 13.61
N LYS A 727 -34.67 -1.91 13.27
CA LYS A 727 -36.10 -1.79 12.96
C LYS A 727 -36.47 -2.14 11.52
N ALA A 728 -35.53 -2.18 10.58
CA ALA A 728 -35.81 -2.19 9.14
C ALA A 728 -35.56 -3.53 8.45
N ARG A 729 -34.79 -4.45 9.05
CA ARG A 729 -34.31 -5.67 8.37
C ARG A 729 -35.10 -6.94 8.69
N THR A 730 -36.27 -6.82 9.32
CA THR A 730 -37.09 -7.99 9.63
C THR A 730 -37.73 -8.64 8.39
N GLU A 731 -37.91 -7.94 7.26
CA GLU A 731 -38.55 -8.55 6.08
C GLU A 731 -38.04 -7.91 4.77
N GLY A 732 -37.35 -8.67 3.92
CA GLY A 732 -36.86 -8.18 2.62
C GLY A 732 -37.02 -9.23 1.51
N TRP A 733 -37.90 -8.95 0.55
CA TRP A 733 -38.29 -9.86 -0.54
C TRP A 733 -37.14 -10.21 -1.52
N SER A 734 -36.04 -9.45 -1.54
CA SER A 734 -34.91 -9.66 -2.47
C SER A 734 -34.12 -10.95 -2.22
N GLY A 735 -34.00 -11.38 -0.95
CA GLY A 735 -33.35 -12.64 -0.60
C GLY A 735 -34.17 -13.85 -1.06
N VAL A 736 -35.50 -13.75 -0.96
CA VAL A 736 -36.45 -14.79 -1.40
C VAL A 736 -36.41 -14.94 -2.92
N ILE A 737 -36.38 -13.82 -3.66
CA ILE A 737 -36.29 -13.84 -5.13
C ILE A 737 -34.98 -14.50 -5.60
N TRP A 738 -33.84 -14.18 -4.98
CA TRP A 738 -32.56 -14.83 -5.33
C TRP A 738 -32.57 -16.33 -5.02
N GLN A 739 -33.16 -16.76 -3.91
CA GLN A 739 -33.31 -18.18 -3.57
C GLN A 739 -34.24 -18.89 -4.57
N MET A 740 -35.32 -18.26 -5.02
CA MET A 740 -36.19 -18.79 -6.07
C MET A 740 -35.47 -18.91 -7.42
N VAL A 741 -34.68 -17.91 -7.81
CA VAL A 741 -33.87 -17.94 -9.04
C VAL A 741 -32.81 -19.05 -8.98
N LEU A 742 -32.08 -19.16 -7.87
CA LEU A 742 -31.10 -20.23 -7.66
C LEU A 742 -31.77 -21.61 -7.65
N GLY A 743 -32.94 -21.74 -7.02
CA GLY A 743 -33.74 -22.96 -7.02
C GLY A 743 -34.22 -23.35 -8.43
N ALA A 744 -34.68 -22.38 -9.22
CA ALA A 744 -35.07 -22.59 -10.61
C ALA A 744 -33.88 -22.98 -11.49
N MET A 745 -32.70 -22.38 -11.29
CA MET A 745 -31.48 -22.79 -12.00
C MET A 745 -31.04 -24.20 -11.60
N ALA A 746 -31.09 -24.55 -10.32
CA ALA A 746 -30.76 -25.90 -9.84
C ALA A 746 -31.71 -26.95 -10.44
N LEU A 747 -33.02 -26.67 -10.45
CA LEU A 747 -34.01 -27.52 -11.11
C LEU A 747 -33.78 -27.59 -12.63
N GLY A 748 -33.38 -26.50 -13.27
CA GLY A 748 -33.00 -26.47 -14.69
C GLY A 748 -31.76 -27.31 -15.00
N ILE A 749 -30.75 -27.29 -14.12
CA ILE A 749 -29.54 -28.12 -14.23
C ILE A 749 -29.89 -29.60 -14.02
N VAL A 750 -30.72 -29.92 -13.03
CA VAL A 750 -31.21 -31.29 -12.81
C VAL A 750 -32.02 -31.78 -14.00
N TYR A 751 -32.95 -30.97 -14.50
CA TYR A 751 -33.73 -31.27 -15.70
C TYR A 751 -32.83 -31.48 -16.92
N ALA A 752 -31.84 -30.62 -17.15
CA ALA A 752 -30.88 -30.76 -18.24
C ALA A 752 -30.01 -32.02 -18.09
N GLY A 753 -29.59 -32.35 -16.86
CA GLY A 753 -28.81 -33.55 -16.55
C GLY A 753 -29.61 -34.85 -16.79
N VAL A 754 -30.90 -34.85 -16.46
CA VAL A 754 -31.81 -35.98 -16.70
C VAL A 754 -32.18 -36.09 -18.20
N LYS A 755 -32.47 -34.96 -18.85
CA LYS A 755 -32.86 -34.94 -20.27
C LYS A 755 -31.70 -35.24 -21.22
N TYR A 756 -30.48 -34.86 -20.85
CA TYR A 756 -29.27 -35.04 -21.65
C TYR A 756 -28.24 -35.85 -20.85
N PRO A 757 -28.19 -37.19 -21.00
CA PRO A 757 -27.34 -38.08 -20.19
C PRO A 757 -25.84 -37.70 -20.19
N PHE A 758 -25.35 -37.13 -21.30
CA PHE A 758 -23.99 -36.60 -21.39
C PHE A 758 -23.75 -35.43 -20.41
N ILE A 759 -24.69 -34.49 -20.33
CA ILE A 759 -24.63 -33.34 -19.41
C ILE A 759 -24.72 -33.86 -17.97
N GLY A 760 -25.64 -34.79 -17.70
CA GLY A 760 -25.76 -35.44 -16.39
C GLY A 760 -24.46 -36.13 -15.94
N ARG A 761 -23.83 -36.92 -16.81
CA ARG A 761 -22.55 -37.59 -16.53
C ARG A 761 -21.43 -36.58 -16.25
N ARG A 762 -21.34 -35.50 -17.04
CA ARG A 762 -20.33 -34.45 -16.82
C ARG A 762 -20.54 -33.75 -15.48
N LEU A 763 -21.77 -33.33 -15.16
CA LEU A 763 -22.11 -32.72 -13.88
C LEU A 763 -21.79 -33.64 -12.69
N LEU A 764 -22.04 -34.94 -12.81
CA LEU A 764 -21.68 -35.92 -11.78
C LEU A 764 -20.16 -36.07 -11.60
N VAL A 765 -19.36 -35.98 -12.67
CA VAL A 765 -17.89 -36.02 -12.60
C VAL A 765 -17.30 -34.72 -12.04
N MET A 766 -17.99 -33.59 -12.20
CA MET A 766 -17.53 -32.31 -11.63
C MET A 766 -17.49 -32.34 -10.10
N ILE A 767 -18.44 -33.02 -9.45
CA ILE A 767 -18.52 -33.11 -7.98
C ILE A 767 -17.25 -33.72 -7.36
N PRO A 768 -16.83 -34.97 -7.70
CA PRO A 768 -15.61 -35.54 -7.15
C PRO A 768 -14.35 -34.78 -7.60
N THR A 769 -14.36 -34.17 -8.79
CA THR A 769 -13.23 -33.34 -9.25
C THR A 769 -13.04 -32.12 -8.35
N LEU A 770 -14.11 -31.36 -8.10
CA LEU A 770 -14.07 -30.19 -7.22
C LEU A 770 -13.74 -30.58 -5.78
N ALA A 771 -14.23 -31.74 -5.30
CA ALA A 771 -13.87 -32.25 -3.99
C ALA A 771 -12.35 -32.50 -3.87
N ILE A 772 -11.75 -33.21 -4.84
CA ILE A 772 -10.29 -33.46 -4.88
C ILE A 772 -9.50 -32.14 -4.96
N MET A 773 -9.93 -31.22 -5.81
CA MET A 773 -9.29 -29.91 -5.95
C MET A 773 -9.37 -29.09 -4.65
N SER A 774 -10.50 -29.15 -3.94
CA SER A 774 -10.69 -28.44 -2.68
C SER A 774 -9.78 -28.97 -1.57
N VAL A 775 -9.63 -30.29 -1.44
CA VAL A 775 -8.67 -30.91 -0.50
C VAL A 775 -7.24 -30.51 -0.85
N SER A 776 -6.88 -30.60 -2.14
CA SER A 776 -5.54 -30.26 -2.62
C SER A 776 -5.21 -28.79 -2.36
N THR A 777 -6.14 -27.89 -2.67
CA THR A 777 -6.02 -26.44 -2.43
C THR A 777 -5.80 -26.15 -0.95
N PHE A 778 -6.64 -26.74 -0.10
CA PHE A 778 -6.57 -26.55 1.35
C PHE A 778 -5.23 -27.03 1.93
N TYR A 779 -4.71 -28.17 1.47
CA TYR A 779 -3.45 -28.73 1.94
C TYR A 779 -2.22 -27.94 1.45
N ILE A 780 -2.18 -27.56 0.17
CA ILE A 780 -1.06 -26.81 -0.42
C ILE A 780 -0.84 -25.47 0.30
N ILE A 781 -1.92 -24.76 0.63
CA ILE A 781 -1.80 -23.45 1.30
C ILE A 781 -1.29 -23.58 2.74
N GLN A 782 -1.48 -24.73 3.39
CA GLN A 782 -1.01 -24.97 4.76
C GLN A 782 0.39 -25.62 4.82
N MET A 783 1.00 -25.97 3.68
CA MET A 783 2.35 -26.53 3.64
C MET A 783 3.45 -25.58 4.14
N PRO A 784 3.42 -24.25 3.89
CA PRO A 784 4.42 -23.34 4.43
C PRO A 784 4.48 -23.43 5.97
N PRO A 785 5.69 -23.51 6.57
CA PRO A 785 5.81 -23.62 8.02
C PRO A 785 5.45 -22.30 8.70
N GLY A 786 4.43 -22.35 9.57
CA GLY A 786 3.95 -21.21 10.35
C GLY A 786 2.53 -20.82 9.97
N ASP A 787 1.66 -20.69 10.96
CA ASP A 787 0.33 -20.11 10.78
C ASP A 787 0.39 -18.59 11.00
N PHE A 788 -0.33 -17.81 10.19
CA PHE A 788 -0.44 -16.35 10.27
C PHE A 788 -0.69 -15.90 11.72
N ILE A 789 -1.58 -16.60 12.43
CA ILE A 789 -1.92 -16.29 13.82
C ILE A 789 -0.76 -16.63 14.75
N GLN A 790 -0.13 -17.80 14.61
CA GLN A 790 1.03 -18.19 15.42
C GLN A 790 2.21 -17.23 15.27
N THR A 791 2.48 -16.76 14.05
CA THR A 791 3.50 -15.76 13.75
C THR A 791 3.22 -14.43 14.46
N ARG A 792 1.96 -13.98 14.45
CA ARG A 792 1.52 -12.77 15.19
C ARG A 792 1.55 -12.95 16.70
N ILE A 793 1.20 -14.14 17.23
CA ILE A 793 1.32 -14.45 18.66
C ILE A 793 2.79 -14.38 19.07
N LEU A 794 3.69 -14.99 18.30
CA LEU A 794 5.12 -14.96 18.59
C LEU A 794 5.66 -13.54 18.59
N GLU A 795 5.28 -12.73 17.59
CA GLU A 795 5.61 -11.32 17.53
C GLU A 795 5.08 -10.56 18.76
N ALA A 796 3.80 -10.67 19.07
CA ALA A 796 3.16 -10.00 20.19
C ALA A 796 3.74 -10.43 21.55
N ARG A 797 4.00 -11.73 21.76
CA ARG A 797 4.65 -12.26 22.97
C ARG A 797 6.06 -11.73 23.11
N THR A 798 6.82 -11.71 22.01
CA THR A 798 8.20 -11.21 22.04
C THR A 798 8.23 -9.71 22.31
N MET A 799 7.27 -8.97 21.74
CA MET A 799 7.06 -7.56 22.03
C MET A 799 6.53 -7.31 23.44
N GLY A 800 6.03 -8.32 24.17
CA GLY A 800 5.36 -8.22 25.46
C GLY A 800 3.96 -7.60 25.42
N ASP A 801 3.33 -7.49 24.24
CA ASP A 801 2.01 -6.86 24.11
C ASP A 801 0.91 -7.85 24.47
N GLU A 802 0.59 -7.94 25.76
CA GLU A 802 -0.45 -8.83 26.28
C GLU A 802 -1.85 -8.53 25.72
N ASN A 803 -2.13 -7.30 25.23
CA ASN A 803 -3.40 -7.02 24.55
C ASN A 803 -3.42 -7.69 23.18
N ALA A 804 -2.33 -7.54 22.43
CA ALA A 804 -2.19 -8.19 21.15
C ALA A 804 -2.21 -9.71 21.33
N VAL A 805 -1.50 -10.27 22.31
CA VAL A 805 -1.52 -11.71 22.59
C VAL A 805 -2.94 -12.20 22.90
N GLU A 806 -3.66 -11.56 23.83
CA GLU A 806 -5.04 -11.96 24.16
C GLU A 806 -5.99 -11.82 22.97
N ASN A 807 -5.86 -10.74 22.19
CA ASN A 807 -6.67 -10.56 20.99
C ASN A 807 -6.34 -11.63 19.94
N ILE A 808 -5.06 -11.94 19.72
CA ILE A 808 -4.61 -12.90 18.71
C ILE A 808 -4.91 -14.34 19.14
N GLU A 809 -4.80 -14.69 20.43
CA GLU A 809 -5.24 -15.98 20.96
C GLU A 809 -6.75 -16.16 20.79
N ARG A 810 -7.55 -15.10 20.96
CA ARG A 810 -8.97 -15.16 20.60
C ARG A 810 -9.22 -15.27 19.10
N LEU A 811 -8.39 -14.64 18.26
CA LEU A 811 -8.44 -14.88 16.81
C LEU A 811 -8.12 -16.35 16.52
N ARG A 812 -7.14 -16.95 17.20
CA ARG A 812 -6.77 -18.37 17.08
C ARG A 812 -7.96 -19.28 17.32
N ASP A 813 -8.69 -19.04 18.42
CA ASP A 813 -9.91 -19.76 18.76
C ASP A 813 -11.01 -19.53 17.70
N ALA A 814 -11.20 -18.29 17.27
CA ALA A 814 -12.24 -17.90 16.32
C ALA A 814 -12.03 -18.41 14.88
N PHE A 815 -10.77 -18.59 14.47
CA PHE A 815 -10.42 -19.22 13.19
C PHE A 815 -10.25 -20.74 13.33
N PHE A 816 -10.39 -21.27 14.54
CA PHE A 816 -10.34 -22.70 14.83
C PHE A 816 -9.03 -23.36 14.40
N VAL A 817 -7.93 -22.63 14.53
CA VAL A 817 -6.60 -23.10 14.13
C VAL A 817 -6.18 -24.34 14.94
N ASP A 818 -6.65 -24.48 16.18
CA ASP A 818 -6.34 -25.62 17.04
C ASP A 818 -7.20 -26.86 16.78
N ASP A 819 -8.26 -26.74 15.96
CA ASP A 819 -9.02 -27.91 15.55
C ASP A 819 -8.14 -28.82 14.67
N PRO A 820 -8.31 -30.15 14.71
CA PRO A 820 -7.65 -31.04 13.76
C PRO A 820 -7.85 -30.58 12.31
N ILE A 821 -6.82 -30.67 11.48
CA ILE A 821 -6.82 -30.19 10.08
C ILE A 821 -8.07 -30.65 9.29
N TRP A 822 -8.53 -31.88 9.53
CA TRP A 822 -9.74 -32.41 8.89
C TRP A 822 -11.01 -31.64 9.29
N LYS A 823 -11.15 -31.19 10.55
CA LYS A 823 -12.28 -30.35 10.99
C LYS A 823 -12.21 -28.96 10.38
N GLN A 824 -11.02 -28.37 10.33
CA GLN A 824 -10.80 -27.08 9.68
C GLN A 824 -11.23 -27.13 8.21
N TYR A 825 -10.85 -28.21 7.50
CA TYR A 825 -11.31 -28.45 6.13
C TYR A 825 -12.83 -28.61 6.03
N LEU A 826 -13.46 -29.40 6.91
CA LEU A 826 -14.92 -29.59 6.88
C LEU A 826 -15.67 -28.28 7.17
N ARG A 827 -15.12 -27.40 8.01
CA ARG A 827 -15.66 -26.07 8.27
C ARG A 827 -15.47 -25.14 7.08
N TRP A 828 -14.26 -25.03 6.54
CA TRP A 828 -13.96 -24.20 5.37
C TRP A 828 -14.79 -24.62 4.14
N SER A 829 -14.91 -25.93 3.88
CA SER A 829 -15.77 -26.44 2.81
C SER A 829 -17.25 -26.26 3.09
N GLY A 830 -17.67 -26.12 4.35
CA GLY A 830 -19.07 -26.02 4.76
C GLY A 830 -19.77 -27.37 4.93
N LEU A 831 -19.05 -28.50 4.86
CA LEU A 831 -19.59 -29.83 5.14
C LEU A 831 -19.99 -29.99 6.61
N LEU A 832 -19.24 -29.35 7.53
CA LEU A 832 -19.51 -29.38 8.97
C LEU A 832 -20.84 -28.70 9.33
N TRP A 833 -21.29 -27.73 8.53
CA TRP A 833 -22.58 -27.08 8.72
C TRP A 833 -23.75 -28.06 8.63
N PHE A 834 -23.69 -29.05 7.74
CA PHE A 834 -24.78 -30.01 7.55
C PHE A 834 -24.98 -30.96 8.75
N THR A 835 -23.97 -31.08 9.62
CA THR A 835 -24.05 -31.89 10.84
C THR A 835 -24.32 -31.06 12.09
N THR A 836 -23.84 -29.82 12.13
CA THR A 836 -23.93 -28.93 13.31
C THR A 836 -25.12 -27.96 13.24
N LEU A 837 -25.55 -27.58 12.04
CA LEU A 837 -26.50 -26.51 11.75
C LEU A 837 -26.13 -25.15 12.37
N ASN A 838 -24.89 -24.99 12.84
CA ASN A 838 -24.42 -23.78 13.49
C ASN A 838 -23.98 -22.75 12.44
N PRO A 839 -24.45 -21.49 12.47
CA PRO A 839 -24.02 -20.45 11.53
C PRO A 839 -22.50 -20.27 11.40
N VAL A 840 -21.74 -20.58 12.45
CA VAL A 840 -20.28 -20.45 12.47
C VAL A 840 -19.58 -21.52 11.61
N ASP A 841 -20.25 -22.64 11.36
CA ASP A 841 -19.72 -23.76 10.56
C ASP A 841 -20.05 -23.65 9.06
N ARG A 842 -20.68 -22.54 8.64
CA ARG A 842 -20.90 -22.24 7.22
C ARG A 842 -19.59 -22.00 6.50
N GLY A 843 -19.46 -22.57 5.31
CA GLY A 843 -18.31 -22.40 4.45
C GLY A 843 -18.71 -22.35 2.98
N LEU A 844 -17.81 -22.82 2.13
CA LEU A 844 -17.89 -22.67 0.68
C LEU A 844 -19.21 -23.18 0.08
N LEU A 845 -19.72 -24.32 0.57
CA LEU A 845 -20.99 -24.91 0.09
C LEU A 845 -22.23 -24.07 0.39
N GLN A 846 -22.19 -23.22 1.42
CA GLN A 846 -23.27 -22.27 1.74
C GLN A 846 -23.07 -20.91 1.06
N GLY A 847 -22.02 -20.77 0.25
CA GLY A 847 -21.66 -19.52 -0.41
C GLY A 847 -20.85 -18.57 0.47
N GLU A 848 -20.31 -19.03 1.61
CA GLU A 848 -19.50 -18.23 2.53
C GLU A 848 -18.02 -18.56 2.31
N LEU A 849 -17.24 -17.63 1.74
CA LEU A 849 -15.81 -17.82 1.45
C LEU A 849 -14.91 -17.59 2.68
N GLY A 850 -15.52 -17.39 3.86
CA GLY A 850 -14.83 -17.14 5.13
C GLY A 850 -14.39 -15.69 5.33
N LYS A 851 -13.53 -15.50 6.33
CA LYS A 851 -12.94 -14.19 6.66
C LYS A 851 -11.45 -14.18 6.42
N SER A 852 -10.96 -13.06 5.92
CA SER A 852 -9.55 -12.75 5.79
C SER A 852 -8.88 -12.77 7.17
N MET A 853 -7.82 -13.54 7.34
CA MET A 853 -7.04 -13.55 8.58
C MET A 853 -6.29 -12.22 8.77
N ALA A 854 -5.86 -11.59 7.67
CA ALA A 854 -5.12 -10.34 7.70
C ALA A 854 -5.99 -9.12 8.02
N THR A 855 -7.17 -9.03 7.39
CA THR A 855 -8.04 -7.85 7.47
C THR A 855 -9.29 -8.06 8.33
N GLN A 856 -9.57 -9.31 8.75
CA GLN A 856 -10.78 -9.71 9.47
C GLN A 856 -12.10 -9.42 8.71
N ARG A 857 -12.01 -9.06 7.42
CA ARG A 857 -13.15 -8.76 6.56
C ARG A 857 -13.69 -10.02 5.88
N SER A 858 -14.95 -9.96 5.48
CA SER A 858 -15.56 -10.98 4.64
C SER A 858 -14.84 -11.08 3.30
N VAL A 859 -14.50 -12.32 2.93
CA VAL A 859 -13.87 -12.62 1.64
C VAL A 859 -14.86 -12.38 0.50
N ASN A 860 -16.16 -12.65 0.71
CA ASN A 860 -17.22 -12.41 -0.29
C ASN A 860 -17.27 -10.95 -0.74
N ASP A 861 -17.24 -10.02 0.20
CA ASP A 861 -17.30 -8.58 -0.08
C ASP A 861 -16.07 -8.11 -0.83
N SER A 862 -14.92 -8.70 -0.51
CA SER A 862 -13.64 -8.34 -1.12
C SER A 862 -13.54 -8.87 -2.56
N ILE A 863 -14.21 -9.97 -2.91
CA ILE A 863 -14.02 -10.62 -4.20
C ILE A 863 -15.17 -10.35 -5.19
N GLY A 864 -16.39 -10.09 -4.74
CA GLY A 864 -17.60 -10.07 -5.56
C GLY A 864 -17.50 -9.28 -6.87
N ASP A 865 -17.17 -7.98 -6.80
CA ASP A 865 -17.02 -7.13 -7.99
C ASP A 865 -15.86 -7.56 -8.89
N ARG A 866 -14.77 -8.04 -8.28
CA ARG A 866 -13.54 -8.46 -8.97
C ARG A 866 -13.77 -9.73 -9.80
N ILE A 867 -14.60 -10.66 -9.33
CA ILE A 867 -14.99 -11.86 -10.12
C ILE A 867 -15.68 -11.44 -11.40
N LEU A 868 -16.68 -10.54 -11.31
CA LEU A 868 -17.44 -10.11 -12.48
C LEU A 868 -16.52 -9.47 -13.52
N LEU A 869 -15.65 -8.56 -13.10
CA LEU A 869 -14.68 -7.91 -14.00
C LEU A 869 -13.68 -8.91 -14.58
N THR A 870 -13.24 -9.89 -13.80
CA THR A 870 -12.34 -10.95 -14.26
C THR A 870 -13.01 -11.81 -15.34
N ILE A 871 -14.27 -12.19 -15.16
CA ILE A 871 -15.05 -12.94 -16.16
C ILE A 871 -15.21 -12.11 -17.43
N VAL A 872 -15.60 -10.83 -17.32
CA VAL A 872 -15.82 -9.95 -18.47
C VAL A 872 -14.53 -9.75 -19.27
N VAL A 873 -13.41 -9.45 -18.61
CA VAL A 873 -12.10 -9.31 -19.26
C VAL A 873 -11.64 -10.62 -19.90
N SER A 874 -11.82 -11.75 -19.20
CA SER A 874 -11.42 -13.07 -19.72
C SER A 874 -12.23 -13.45 -20.95
N LEU A 875 -13.56 -13.27 -20.93
CA LEU A 875 -14.43 -13.54 -22.08
C LEU A 875 -14.11 -12.63 -23.27
N ALA A 876 -13.93 -11.33 -23.04
CA ALA A 876 -13.53 -10.39 -24.08
C ALA A 876 -12.18 -10.80 -24.71
N THR A 877 -11.23 -11.26 -23.89
CA THR A 877 -9.93 -11.75 -24.34
C THR A 877 -10.06 -13.03 -25.18
N ILE A 878 -10.88 -14.00 -24.76
CA ILE A 878 -11.14 -15.22 -25.52
C ILE A 878 -11.75 -14.89 -26.89
N VAL A 879 -12.81 -14.08 -26.91
CA VAL A 879 -13.51 -13.69 -28.15
C VAL A 879 -12.55 -12.98 -29.10
N PHE A 880 -11.77 -12.03 -28.61
CA PHE A 880 -10.78 -11.31 -29.42
C PHE A 880 -9.69 -12.24 -29.96
N THR A 881 -9.11 -13.06 -29.09
CA THR A 881 -8.08 -14.05 -29.45
C THR A 881 -8.59 -14.98 -30.55
N TRP A 882 -9.82 -15.47 -30.42
CA TRP A 882 -10.44 -16.36 -31.39
C TRP A 882 -10.73 -15.65 -32.72
N ALA A 883 -11.30 -14.45 -32.67
CA ALA A 883 -11.60 -13.67 -33.87
C ALA A 883 -10.33 -13.43 -34.70
N VAL A 884 -9.22 -13.06 -34.05
CA VAL A 884 -7.94 -12.84 -34.73
C VAL A 884 -7.33 -14.18 -35.16
N ALA A 885 -7.22 -15.15 -34.27
CA ALA A 885 -6.53 -16.41 -34.55
C ALA A 885 -7.21 -17.23 -35.65
N MET A 886 -8.55 -17.28 -35.65
CA MET A 886 -9.30 -17.96 -36.70
C MET A 886 -9.15 -17.23 -38.03
N SER A 887 -9.30 -15.91 -38.07
CA SER A 887 -9.22 -15.14 -39.32
C SER A 887 -7.84 -15.29 -39.96
N VAL A 888 -6.78 -15.13 -39.17
CA VAL A 888 -5.40 -15.22 -39.66
C VAL A 888 -5.02 -16.66 -39.98
N GLY A 889 -5.37 -17.62 -39.14
CA GLY A 889 -5.09 -19.04 -39.35
C GLY A 889 -5.80 -19.61 -40.58
N ILE A 890 -7.07 -19.24 -40.81
CA ILE A 890 -7.83 -19.62 -42.00
C ILE A 890 -7.19 -19.03 -43.26
N TYR A 891 -6.88 -17.73 -43.23
CA TYR A 891 -6.24 -17.05 -44.35
C TYR A 891 -4.88 -17.69 -44.69
N SER A 892 -4.04 -17.90 -43.68
CA SER A 892 -2.71 -18.50 -43.80
C SER A 892 -2.75 -19.95 -44.34
N ALA A 893 -3.74 -20.75 -43.96
CA ALA A 893 -3.91 -22.11 -44.49
C ALA A 893 -4.37 -22.12 -45.96
N VAL A 894 -5.31 -21.25 -46.33
CA VAL A 894 -5.87 -21.21 -47.69
C VAL A 894 -4.93 -20.54 -48.69
N ARG A 895 -4.15 -19.55 -48.23
CA ARG A 895 -3.16 -18.80 -49.04
C ARG A 895 -1.74 -19.19 -48.65
N GLN A 896 -1.50 -20.48 -48.42
CA GLN A 896 -0.22 -21.00 -47.96
C GLN A 896 0.95 -20.53 -48.86
N TYR A 897 2.07 -20.12 -48.24
CA TYR A 897 3.30 -19.66 -48.91
C TYR A 897 3.16 -18.35 -49.71
N THR A 898 2.07 -17.63 -49.57
CA THR A 898 1.94 -16.28 -50.14
C THR A 898 2.64 -15.23 -49.27
N VAL A 899 2.95 -14.06 -49.84
CA VAL A 899 3.49 -12.93 -49.07
C VAL A 899 2.56 -12.55 -47.91
N GLY A 900 1.24 -12.59 -48.12
CA GLY A 900 0.27 -12.33 -47.07
C GLY A 900 0.33 -13.35 -45.91
N ASP A 901 0.55 -14.64 -46.21
CA ASP A 901 0.79 -15.68 -45.18
C ASP A 901 2.02 -15.34 -44.34
N TYR A 902 3.14 -15.03 -44.99
CA TYR A 902 4.38 -14.67 -44.31
C TYR A 902 4.24 -13.40 -43.45
N VAL A 903 3.60 -12.34 -43.96
CA VAL A 903 3.41 -11.08 -43.22
C VAL A 903 2.54 -11.29 -41.98
N MET A 904 1.37 -11.92 -42.14
CA MET A 904 0.44 -12.10 -41.02
C MET A 904 1.01 -13.04 -39.95
N THR A 905 1.73 -14.08 -40.37
CA THR A 905 2.39 -15.00 -39.44
C THR A 905 3.57 -14.31 -38.74
N PHE A 906 4.36 -13.49 -39.43
CA PHE A 906 5.45 -12.70 -38.85
C PHE A 906 4.95 -11.72 -37.78
N ILE A 907 3.86 -10.98 -38.05
CA ILE A 907 3.22 -10.08 -37.07
C ILE A 907 2.76 -10.88 -35.85
N ALA A 908 2.16 -12.05 -36.05
CA ALA A 908 1.76 -12.92 -34.95
C ALA A 908 2.98 -13.38 -34.12
N PHE A 909 4.11 -13.73 -34.75
CA PHE A 909 5.33 -14.11 -34.04
C PHE A 909 5.89 -12.98 -33.18
N ILE A 910 5.83 -11.73 -33.62
CA ILE A 910 6.23 -10.57 -32.80
C ILE A 910 5.43 -10.55 -31.49
N GLY A 911 4.12 -10.75 -31.56
CA GLY A 911 3.25 -10.81 -30.38
C GLY A 911 3.61 -11.94 -29.40
N MET A 912 4.18 -13.05 -29.88
CA MET A 912 4.68 -14.13 -29.03
C MET A 912 6.06 -13.83 -28.42
N CYS A 913 6.91 -13.07 -29.12
CA CYS A 913 8.27 -12.77 -28.66
C CYS A 913 8.33 -11.69 -27.58
N ILE A 914 7.32 -10.80 -27.52
CA ILE A 914 7.26 -9.73 -26.52
C ILE A 914 6.56 -10.27 -25.25
N PRO A 915 7.21 -10.24 -24.07
CA PRO A 915 6.53 -10.57 -22.83
C PRO A 915 5.32 -9.67 -22.58
N ASN A 916 4.18 -10.22 -22.16
CA ASN A 916 2.94 -9.46 -21.94
C ASN A 916 3.14 -8.24 -21.01
N ILE A 917 4.01 -8.36 -20.01
CA ILE A 917 4.41 -7.26 -19.12
C ILE A 917 5.04 -6.09 -19.90
N VAL A 918 5.99 -6.40 -20.78
CA VAL A 918 6.66 -5.39 -21.61
C VAL A 918 5.68 -4.78 -22.58
N LEU A 919 4.80 -5.59 -23.18
CA LEU A 919 3.76 -5.10 -24.08
C LEU A 919 2.78 -4.16 -23.37
N ALA A 920 2.38 -4.47 -22.12
CA ALA A 920 1.58 -3.56 -21.30
C ALA A 920 2.27 -2.20 -21.13
N ILE A 921 3.54 -2.21 -20.71
CA ILE A 921 4.31 -0.99 -20.48
C ILE A 921 4.48 -0.19 -21.77
N LEU A 922 4.74 -0.85 -22.90
CA LEU A 922 4.85 -0.20 -24.21
C LEU A 922 3.52 0.44 -24.62
N ILE A 923 2.39 -0.30 -24.54
CA ILE A 923 1.08 0.24 -24.87
C ILE A 923 0.72 1.40 -23.93
N MET A 924 1.03 1.30 -22.65
CA MET A 924 0.89 2.40 -21.69
C MET A 924 1.67 3.64 -22.14
N TYR A 925 2.96 3.47 -22.46
CA TYR A 925 3.82 4.57 -22.91
C TYR A 925 3.34 5.20 -24.22
N PHE A 926 3.04 4.38 -25.24
CA PHE A 926 2.58 4.87 -26.53
C PHE A 926 1.21 5.56 -26.44
N SER A 927 0.26 4.98 -25.70
CA SER A 927 -1.07 5.58 -25.55
C SER A 927 -1.01 6.88 -24.75
N GLY A 928 -0.19 6.95 -23.70
CA GLY A 928 0.05 8.20 -22.97
C GLY A 928 0.75 9.25 -23.82
N LYS A 929 1.75 8.85 -24.63
CA LYS A 929 2.54 9.79 -25.44
C LYS A 929 1.79 10.34 -26.65
N TYR A 930 1.09 9.49 -27.40
CA TYR A 930 0.51 9.82 -28.70
C TYR A 930 -1.02 9.91 -28.70
N LEU A 931 -1.72 9.15 -27.85
CA LEU A 931 -3.19 9.17 -27.78
C LEU A 931 -3.73 10.06 -26.65
N GLY A 932 -2.88 10.46 -25.71
CA GLY A 932 -3.29 11.21 -24.52
C GLY A 932 -4.28 10.44 -23.63
N MET A 933 -4.34 9.11 -23.76
CA MET A 933 -5.27 8.26 -23.02
C MET A 933 -4.62 7.70 -21.76
N ASN A 934 -5.35 7.74 -20.64
CA ASN A 934 -4.98 7.00 -19.45
C ASN A 934 -5.34 5.52 -19.65
N VAL A 935 -4.33 4.66 -19.57
CA VAL A 935 -4.46 3.23 -19.84
C VAL A 935 -4.46 2.38 -18.56
N THR A 936 -4.49 3.04 -17.41
CA THR A 936 -4.55 2.40 -16.09
C THR A 936 -5.99 2.33 -15.59
N GLY A 937 -6.38 1.18 -15.04
CA GLY A 937 -7.75 0.89 -14.60
C GLY A 937 -8.69 0.50 -15.74
N LEU A 938 -9.95 0.20 -15.38
CA LEU A 938 -11.04 -0.13 -16.33
C LEU A 938 -12.05 1.01 -16.50
N PHE A 939 -11.96 2.06 -15.70
CA PHE A 939 -12.93 3.15 -15.69
C PHE A 939 -12.22 4.50 -15.55
N SER A 940 -12.83 5.55 -16.07
CA SER A 940 -12.39 6.94 -15.88
C SER A 940 -12.68 7.45 -14.45
N PRO A 941 -11.93 8.47 -13.95
CA PRO A 941 -12.10 9.02 -12.61
C PRO A 941 -13.54 9.31 -12.18
N GLU A 942 -14.37 9.78 -13.12
CA GLU A 942 -15.77 10.13 -12.89
C GLU A 942 -16.60 8.87 -12.59
N TYR A 943 -16.51 7.84 -13.44
CA TYR A 943 -17.28 6.60 -13.31
C TYR A 943 -16.75 5.62 -12.26
N LEU A 944 -15.46 5.75 -11.90
CA LEU A 944 -14.89 5.01 -10.78
C LEU A 944 -15.66 5.29 -9.48
N THR A 945 -16.13 6.53 -9.29
CA THR A 945 -16.88 6.90 -8.08
C THR A 945 -18.37 6.60 -8.16
N GLN A 946 -18.94 6.17 -9.28
CA GLN A 946 -20.39 5.92 -9.34
C GLN A 946 -20.78 4.62 -8.60
N PRO A 947 -21.70 4.65 -7.61
CA PRO A 947 -22.21 3.43 -6.99
C PRO A 947 -23.09 2.63 -7.95
N GLY A 948 -22.87 1.31 -8.01
CA GLY A 948 -23.61 0.40 -8.89
C GLY A 948 -23.20 0.44 -10.36
N TRP A 949 -24.01 -0.19 -11.21
CA TRP A 949 -23.84 -0.24 -12.67
C TRP A 949 -24.79 0.73 -13.35
N SER A 950 -24.26 1.55 -14.27
CA SER A 950 -25.05 2.43 -15.14
C SER A 950 -24.67 2.19 -16.60
N VAL A 951 -25.55 2.57 -17.54
CA VAL A 951 -25.24 2.46 -18.97
C VAL A 951 -23.99 3.28 -19.33
N GLY A 952 -23.83 4.47 -18.75
CA GLY A 952 -22.64 5.30 -18.94
C GLY A 952 -21.36 4.59 -18.47
N LYS A 953 -21.40 3.95 -17.29
CA LYS A 953 -20.28 3.19 -16.74
C LYS A 953 -19.91 1.96 -17.57
N VAL A 954 -20.89 1.28 -18.16
CA VAL A 954 -20.63 0.16 -19.10
C VAL A 954 -19.96 0.66 -20.37
N ILE A 955 -20.44 1.76 -20.96
CA ILE A 955 -19.83 2.36 -22.15
C ILE A 955 -18.40 2.81 -21.85
N ASP A 956 -18.18 3.43 -20.69
CA ASP A 956 -16.85 3.83 -20.24
C ASP A 956 -15.91 2.62 -20.08
N MET A 957 -16.38 1.54 -19.44
CA MET A 957 -15.61 0.30 -19.35
C MET A 957 -15.21 -0.25 -20.72
N LEU A 958 -16.12 -0.24 -21.70
CA LEU A 958 -15.84 -0.71 -23.06
C LEU A 958 -14.78 0.13 -23.78
N LYS A 959 -14.63 1.41 -23.43
CA LYS A 959 -13.56 2.27 -23.98
C LYS A 959 -12.17 1.94 -23.43
N HIS A 960 -12.09 1.29 -22.27
CA HIS A 960 -10.82 0.96 -21.60
C HIS A 960 -10.46 -0.53 -21.69
N ILE A 961 -11.45 -1.43 -21.81
CA ILE A 961 -11.25 -2.89 -21.77
C ILE A 961 -10.39 -3.45 -22.92
N TRP A 962 -10.31 -2.76 -24.06
CA TRP A 962 -9.54 -3.24 -25.21
C TRP A 962 -8.03 -3.35 -24.91
N VAL A 963 -7.51 -2.52 -24.00
CA VAL A 963 -6.10 -2.49 -23.62
C VAL A 963 -5.68 -3.81 -22.98
N PRO A 964 -6.27 -4.23 -21.83
CA PRO A 964 -5.93 -5.52 -21.25
C PRO A 964 -6.24 -6.67 -22.19
N VAL A 965 -7.30 -6.58 -23.00
CA VAL A 965 -7.63 -7.62 -23.99
C VAL A 965 -6.50 -7.81 -25.00
N ILE A 966 -5.94 -6.74 -25.59
CA ILE A 966 -4.85 -6.85 -26.57
C ILE A 966 -3.58 -7.39 -25.89
N VAL A 967 -3.21 -6.85 -24.73
CA VAL A 967 -1.99 -7.26 -24.01
C VAL A 967 -2.05 -8.75 -23.67
N ILE A 968 -3.17 -9.22 -23.11
CA ILE A 968 -3.32 -10.60 -22.68
C ILE A 968 -3.46 -11.53 -23.90
N ALA A 969 -4.16 -11.11 -24.95
CA ALA A 969 -4.36 -11.91 -26.16
C ALA A 969 -3.08 -12.07 -27.01
N ALA A 970 -2.18 -11.09 -27.04
CA ALA A 970 -1.04 -11.07 -27.96
C ALA A 970 -0.19 -12.34 -27.90
N GLY A 971 0.18 -12.80 -26.70
CA GLY A 971 0.99 -14.00 -26.51
C GLY A 971 0.27 -15.31 -26.90
N GLY A 972 -1.04 -15.41 -26.63
CA GLY A 972 -1.83 -16.62 -26.90
C GLY A 972 -2.33 -16.75 -28.35
N THR A 973 -2.59 -15.63 -29.01
CA THR A 973 -3.15 -15.58 -30.37
C THR A 973 -2.24 -16.25 -31.39
N ALA A 974 -0.92 -16.00 -31.31
CA ALA A 974 0.05 -16.56 -32.24
C ALA A 974 0.14 -18.09 -32.18
N GLY A 975 0.00 -18.68 -30.98
CA GLY A 975 -0.08 -20.13 -30.81
C GLY A 975 -1.33 -20.70 -31.48
N LEU A 976 -2.49 -20.06 -31.25
CA LEU A 976 -3.76 -20.49 -31.83
C LEU A 976 -3.80 -20.32 -33.36
N ILE A 977 -3.16 -19.29 -33.93
CA ILE A 977 -3.02 -19.14 -35.40
C ILE A 977 -2.35 -20.38 -35.99
N ARG A 978 -1.25 -20.87 -35.37
CA ARG A 978 -0.55 -22.07 -35.84
C ARG A 978 -1.40 -23.32 -35.72
N VAL A 979 -2.12 -23.47 -34.61
CA VAL A 979 -3.04 -24.59 -34.40
C VAL A 979 -4.13 -24.58 -35.47
N MET A 980 -4.77 -23.43 -35.73
CA MET A 980 -5.80 -23.31 -36.76
C MET A 980 -5.25 -23.65 -38.13
N ARG A 981 -4.08 -23.11 -38.48
CA ARG A 981 -3.43 -23.34 -39.76
C ARG A 981 -3.11 -24.82 -39.96
N ALA A 982 -2.48 -25.46 -38.98
CA ALA A 982 -2.12 -26.87 -39.03
C ALA A 982 -3.38 -27.76 -39.20
N ASN A 983 -4.37 -27.56 -38.33
CA ASN A 983 -5.61 -28.35 -38.37
C ASN A 983 -6.36 -28.15 -39.69
N LEU A 984 -6.43 -26.91 -40.20
CA LEU A 984 -7.14 -26.62 -41.43
C LEU A 984 -6.41 -27.21 -42.64
N LEU A 985 -5.06 -27.18 -42.67
CA LEU A 985 -4.28 -27.82 -43.73
C LEU A 985 -4.52 -29.34 -43.79
N ASP A 986 -4.67 -30.00 -42.64
CA ASP A 986 -4.98 -31.43 -42.56
C ASP A 986 -6.41 -31.74 -43.01
N GLU A 987 -7.39 -30.90 -42.63
CA GLU A 987 -8.80 -31.08 -43.01
C GLU A 987 -9.05 -30.79 -44.50
N LEU A 988 -8.36 -29.81 -45.09
CA LEU A 988 -8.52 -29.42 -46.50
C LEU A 988 -8.22 -30.56 -47.48
N ARG A 989 -7.40 -31.54 -47.08
CA ARG A 989 -6.99 -32.69 -47.92
C ARG A 989 -7.93 -33.90 -47.82
N LYS A 990 -8.99 -33.83 -47.02
CA LYS A 990 -9.86 -34.99 -46.78
C LYS A 990 -10.87 -35.24 -47.91
N PRO A 991 -11.26 -36.51 -48.17
CA PRO A 991 -12.16 -36.89 -49.27
C PRO A 991 -13.52 -36.19 -49.27
N TYR A 992 -14.05 -35.79 -48.11
CA TYR A 992 -15.34 -35.10 -48.04
C TYR A 992 -15.25 -33.65 -48.56
N VAL A 993 -14.09 -33.01 -48.45
CA VAL A 993 -13.84 -31.65 -48.98
C VAL A 993 -13.69 -31.71 -50.49
N THR A 994 -12.90 -32.65 -51.00
CA THR A 994 -12.73 -32.85 -52.45
C THR A 994 -14.05 -33.21 -53.14
N THR A 995 -14.87 -34.05 -52.52
CA THR A 995 -16.23 -34.37 -53.01
C THR A 995 -17.14 -33.15 -53.02
N ALA A 996 -17.09 -32.30 -51.98
CA ALA A 996 -17.89 -31.08 -51.91
C ALA A 996 -17.47 -30.04 -52.98
N MET A 997 -16.16 -29.97 -53.28
CA MET A 997 -15.62 -29.14 -54.37
C MET A 997 -16.06 -29.68 -55.73
N ALA A 998 -15.99 -30.99 -55.95
CA ALA A 998 -16.45 -31.65 -57.18
C ALA A 998 -17.96 -31.45 -57.44
N LYS A 999 -18.77 -31.29 -56.38
CA LYS A 999 -20.20 -30.92 -56.47
C LYS A 999 -20.47 -29.45 -56.78
N GLY A 1000 -19.45 -28.65 -57.13
CA GLY A 1000 -19.60 -27.27 -57.58
C GLY A 1000 -20.00 -26.25 -56.50
N LYS A 1001 -19.76 -26.55 -55.22
CA LYS A 1001 -20.05 -25.60 -54.13
C LYS A 1001 -19.10 -24.40 -54.20
N LYS A 1002 -19.61 -23.19 -53.97
CA LYS A 1002 -18.82 -21.95 -53.93
C LYS A 1002 -17.70 -22.05 -52.86
N PRO A 1003 -16.48 -21.52 -53.11
CA PRO A 1003 -15.32 -21.73 -52.24
C PRO A 1003 -15.49 -21.30 -50.78
N PHE A 1004 -16.06 -20.11 -50.52
CA PHE A 1004 -16.17 -19.58 -49.16
C PHE A 1004 -17.21 -20.30 -48.29
N PRO A 1005 -18.47 -20.52 -48.75
CA PRO A 1005 -19.42 -21.34 -48.01
C PRO A 1005 -18.97 -22.79 -47.81
N LEU A 1006 -18.22 -23.36 -48.77
CA LEU A 1006 -17.62 -24.69 -48.62
C LEU A 1006 -16.58 -24.71 -47.49
N LEU A 1007 -15.65 -23.75 -47.51
CA LEU A 1007 -14.56 -23.65 -46.53
C LEU A 1007 -15.10 -23.55 -45.09
N ILE A 1008 -16.05 -22.63 -44.85
CA ILE A 1008 -16.59 -22.40 -43.51
C ILE A 1008 -17.43 -23.59 -43.03
N LYS A 1009 -18.25 -24.19 -43.91
CA LYS A 1009 -19.21 -25.23 -43.53
C LYS A 1009 -18.56 -26.59 -43.24
N TYR A 1010 -17.48 -26.94 -43.97
CA TYR A 1010 -16.90 -28.27 -43.94
C TYR A 1010 -15.55 -28.30 -43.18
N PRO A 1011 -14.40 -27.90 -43.77
CA PRO A 1011 -13.10 -28.09 -43.11
C PRO A 1011 -12.86 -27.13 -41.93
N VAL A 1012 -13.30 -25.87 -41.98
CA VAL A 1012 -13.14 -24.93 -40.85
C VAL A 1012 -13.91 -25.40 -39.63
N ARG A 1013 -15.15 -25.86 -39.82
CA ARG A 1013 -15.97 -26.41 -38.73
C ARG A 1013 -15.24 -27.53 -38.00
N MET A 1014 -14.49 -28.38 -38.69
CA MET A 1014 -13.74 -29.49 -38.07
C MET A 1014 -12.42 -29.03 -37.46
N ALA A 1015 -11.71 -28.09 -38.10
CA ALA A 1015 -10.46 -27.53 -37.61
C ALA A 1015 -10.60 -26.75 -36.29
N LEU A 1016 -11.83 -26.32 -35.95
CA LEU A 1016 -12.16 -25.64 -34.69
C LEU A 1016 -12.19 -26.54 -33.46
N ASN A 1017 -12.19 -27.87 -33.59
CA ASN A 1017 -12.27 -28.77 -32.44
C ASN A 1017 -11.21 -28.46 -31.36
N PRO A 1018 -9.90 -28.33 -31.68
CA PRO A 1018 -8.89 -27.97 -30.68
C PRO A 1018 -9.03 -26.56 -30.09
N PHE A 1019 -9.69 -25.62 -30.80
CA PHE A 1019 -10.01 -24.31 -30.23
C PHE A 1019 -11.02 -24.46 -29.10
N ILE A 1020 -12.12 -25.17 -29.38
CA ILE A 1020 -13.18 -25.39 -28.40
C ILE A 1020 -12.64 -26.19 -27.20
N SER A 1021 -11.86 -27.25 -27.45
CA SER A 1021 -11.23 -28.05 -26.40
C SER A 1021 -10.34 -27.24 -25.46
N ASN A 1022 -9.69 -26.18 -25.96
CA ASN A 1022 -8.77 -25.37 -25.17
C ASN A 1022 -9.49 -24.34 -24.25
N ILE A 1023 -10.80 -24.11 -24.41
CA ILE A 1023 -11.56 -23.18 -23.53
C ILE A 1023 -11.40 -23.56 -22.06
N GLY A 1024 -11.39 -24.86 -21.75
CA GLY A 1024 -11.28 -25.36 -20.38
C GLY A 1024 -10.00 -24.94 -19.66
N GLY A 1025 -8.89 -24.84 -20.37
CA GLY A 1025 -7.60 -24.36 -19.84
C GLY A 1025 -7.41 -22.85 -19.96
N LEU A 1026 -8.06 -22.21 -20.94
CA LEU A 1026 -7.91 -20.77 -21.21
C LEU A 1026 -8.44 -19.91 -20.06
N LEU A 1027 -9.60 -20.23 -19.48
CA LEU A 1027 -10.21 -19.42 -18.43
C LEU A 1027 -9.30 -19.26 -17.17
N PRO A 1028 -8.78 -20.33 -16.54
CA PRO A 1028 -7.83 -20.19 -15.43
C PRO A 1028 -6.48 -19.59 -15.88
N GLY A 1029 -6.02 -19.97 -17.08
CA GLY A 1029 -4.75 -19.49 -17.63
C GLY A 1029 -4.72 -17.98 -17.84
N LEU A 1030 -5.84 -17.39 -18.27
CA LEU A 1030 -5.99 -15.94 -18.44
C LEU A 1030 -5.97 -15.20 -17.11
N ILE A 1031 -6.49 -15.80 -16.03
CA ILE A 1031 -6.46 -15.16 -14.71
C ILE A 1031 -5.06 -15.20 -14.11
N SER A 1032 -4.36 -16.34 -14.24
CA SER A 1032 -2.99 -16.50 -13.74
C SER A 1032 -1.98 -15.67 -14.55
N SER A 1033 -1.97 -15.78 -15.88
CA SER A 1033 -1.08 -15.00 -16.76
C SER A 1033 -1.46 -13.51 -16.84
N GLY A 1034 -2.74 -13.20 -16.65
CA GLY A 1034 -3.26 -11.84 -16.59
C GLY A 1034 -3.02 -11.15 -15.25
N ALA A 1035 -2.65 -11.86 -14.18
CA ALA A 1035 -2.45 -11.25 -12.86
C ALA A 1035 -1.34 -10.18 -12.87
N LEU A 1036 -0.19 -10.49 -13.49
CA LEU A 1036 0.92 -9.53 -13.62
C LEU A 1036 0.55 -8.34 -14.51
N VAL A 1037 -0.16 -8.61 -15.62
CA VAL A 1037 -0.69 -7.56 -16.50
C VAL A 1037 -1.70 -6.69 -15.76
N ALA A 1038 -2.56 -7.28 -14.93
CA ALA A 1038 -3.53 -6.59 -14.10
C ALA A 1038 -2.87 -5.72 -13.04
N ILE A 1039 -1.76 -6.17 -12.44
CA ILE A 1039 -0.98 -5.35 -11.51
C ILE A 1039 -0.40 -4.12 -12.23
N ILE A 1040 0.18 -4.31 -13.42
CA ILE A 1040 0.79 -3.23 -14.22
C ILE A 1040 -0.26 -2.25 -14.75
N LEU A 1041 -1.40 -2.76 -15.20
CA LEU A 1041 -2.51 -1.93 -15.67
C LEU A 1041 -3.40 -1.44 -14.52
N SER A 1042 -3.09 -1.76 -13.25
CA SER A 1042 -3.90 -1.42 -12.07
C SER A 1042 -5.38 -1.83 -12.20
N LEU A 1043 -5.63 -3.04 -12.71
CA LEU A 1043 -6.98 -3.57 -12.93
C LEU A 1043 -7.52 -4.23 -11.65
N PRO A 1044 -8.79 -3.97 -11.28
CA PRO A 1044 -9.43 -4.58 -10.11
C PRO A 1044 -9.88 -6.03 -10.41
N LEU A 1045 -8.93 -6.92 -10.67
CA LEU A 1045 -9.18 -8.33 -10.98
C LEU A 1045 -8.87 -9.25 -9.78
N VAL A 1046 -9.27 -10.52 -9.88
CA VAL A 1046 -9.00 -11.55 -8.87
C VAL A 1046 -7.50 -11.86 -8.76
N GLY A 1047 -6.75 -11.83 -9.87
CA GLY A 1047 -5.31 -12.15 -9.89
C GLY A 1047 -4.44 -11.33 -8.92
N PRO A 1048 -4.46 -9.99 -8.98
CA PRO A 1048 -3.71 -9.14 -8.05
C PRO A 1048 -4.05 -9.39 -6.57
N LEU A 1049 -5.32 -9.60 -6.26
CA LEU A 1049 -5.77 -9.87 -4.89
C LEU A 1049 -5.30 -11.25 -4.39
N LEU A 1050 -5.18 -12.25 -5.27
CA LEU A 1050 -4.61 -13.56 -4.91
C LEU A 1050 -3.13 -13.43 -4.56
N LEU A 1051 -2.38 -12.63 -5.33
CA LEU A 1051 -0.97 -12.38 -5.03
C LEU A 1051 -0.80 -11.70 -3.67
N ASP A 1052 -1.61 -10.67 -3.38
CA ASP A 1052 -1.62 -9.97 -2.10
C ASP A 1052 -1.91 -10.93 -0.94
N ALA A 1053 -2.95 -11.77 -1.07
CA ALA A 1053 -3.31 -12.76 -0.06
C ALA A 1053 -2.18 -13.76 0.23
N LEU A 1054 -1.45 -14.20 -0.81
CA LEU A 1054 -0.29 -15.07 -0.67
C LEU A 1054 0.89 -14.37 0.01
N GLN A 1055 1.14 -13.10 -0.31
CA GLN A 1055 2.20 -12.30 0.32
C GLN A 1055 1.91 -11.98 1.79
N THR A 1056 0.64 -11.82 2.16
CA THR A 1056 0.20 -11.58 3.54
C THR A 1056 -0.07 -12.86 4.34
N GLU A 1057 0.16 -14.04 3.76
CA GLU A 1057 -0.13 -15.35 4.36
C GLU A 1057 -1.60 -15.50 4.81
N ASP A 1058 -2.55 -14.90 4.06
CA ASP A 1058 -3.97 -14.99 4.36
C ASP A 1058 -4.57 -16.27 3.76
N VAL A 1059 -4.50 -17.34 4.55
CA VAL A 1059 -4.89 -18.71 4.15
C VAL A 1059 -6.33 -18.78 3.64
N ASN A 1060 -7.27 -18.13 4.32
CA ASN A 1060 -8.70 -18.19 3.94
C ASN A 1060 -8.96 -17.45 2.63
N MET A 1061 -8.39 -16.25 2.47
CA MET A 1061 -8.52 -15.49 1.22
C MET A 1061 -7.89 -16.26 0.06
N ALA A 1062 -6.65 -16.75 0.22
CA ALA A 1062 -5.95 -17.50 -0.82
C ALA A 1062 -6.69 -18.79 -1.21
N ALA A 1063 -7.17 -19.57 -0.23
CA ALA A 1063 -7.86 -20.85 -0.47
C ALA A 1063 -9.17 -20.65 -1.22
N SER A 1064 -9.97 -19.68 -0.79
CA SER A 1064 -11.23 -19.34 -1.45
C SER A 1064 -11.01 -18.85 -2.89
N MET A 1065 -9.96 -18.08 -3.14
CA MET A 1065 -9.60 -17.62 -4.49
C MET A 1065 -9.12 -18.76 -5.39
N LEU A 1066 -8.25 -19.65 -4.89
CA LEU A 1066 -7.83 -20.84 -5.64
C LEU A 1066 -9.01 -21.78 -5.93
N MET A 1067 -9.98 -21.87 -5.02
CA MET A 1067 -11.19 -22.66 -5.25
C MET A 1067 -12.08 -22.04 -6.34
N ILE A 1068 -12.19 -20.71 -6.39
CA ILE A 1068 -12.88 -20.02 -7.49
C ILE A 1068 -12.18 -20.31 -8.84
N LEU A 1069 -10.85 -20.24 -8.89
CA LEU A 1069 -10.10 -20.57 -10.10
C LEU A 1069 -10.31 -22.03 -10.53
N SER A 1070 -10.34 -22.94 -9.56
CA SER A 1070 -10.62 -24.36 -9.77
C SER A 1070 -12.03 -24.56 -10.34
N MET A 1071 -13.03 -23.91 -9.77
CA MET A 1071 -14.40 -23.92 -10.26
C MET A 1071 -14.50 -23.38 -11.68
N LEU A 1072 -13.83 -22.26 -12.00
CA LEU A 1072 -13.78 -21.71 -13.34
C LEU A 1072 -13.13 -22.67 -14.35
N SER A 1073 -12.12 -23.45 -13.94
CA SER A 1073 -11.50 -24.48 -14.80
C SER A 1073 -12.47 -25.60 -15.15
N VAL A 1074 -13.19 -26.10 -14.15
CA VAL A 1074 -14.17 -27.17 -14.34
C VAL A 1074 -15.36 -26.66 -15.18
N LEU A 1075 -15.83 -25.44 -14.92
CA LEU A 1075 -16.87 -24.79 -15.73
C LEU A 1075 -16.42 -24.56 -17.17
N GLY A 1076 -15.19 -24.08 -17.38
CA GLY A 1076 -14.62 -23.92 -18.72
C GLY A 1076 -14.54 -25.25 -19.49
N THR A 1077 -14.21 -26.33 -18.79
CA THR A 1077 -14.16 -27.67 -19.37
C THR A 1077 -15.57 -28.15 -19.77
N LEU A 1078 -16.57 -27.93 -18.92
CA LEU A 1078 -17.97 -28.18 -19.26
C LEU A 1078 -18.42 -27.36 -20.47
N MET A 1079 -18.08 -26.07 -20.53
CA MET A 1079 -18.37 -25.21 -21.69
C MET A 1079 -17.73 -25.76 -22.97
N SER A 1080 -16.47 -26.16 -22.90
CA SER A 1080 -15.76 -26.83 -24.00
C SER A 1080 -16.51 -28.08 -24.47
N ASP A 1081 -16.89 -28.97 -23.54
CA ASP A 1081 -17.62 -30.20 -23.86
C ASP A 1081 -18.97 -29.93 -24.54
N LEU A 1082 -19.73 -28.95 -24.03
CA LEU A 1082 -21.01 -28.54 -24.61
C LEU A 1082 -20.86 -27.95 -26.01
N MET A 1083 -19.86 -27.09 -26.20
CA MET A 1083 -19.56 -26.48 -27.48
C MET A 1083 -19.05 -27.50 -28.50
N LEU A 1084 -18.28 -28.52 -28.07
CA LEU A 1084 -17.86 -29.63 -28.92
C LEU A 1084 -19.07 -30.46 -29.36
N LEU A 1085 -20.01 -30.76 -28.45
CA LEU A 1085 -21.24 -31.49 -28.76
C LEU A 1085 -22.19 -30.73 -29.70
N TRP A 1086 -22.09 -29.39 -29.74
CA TRP A 1086 -22.78 -28.54 -30.70
C TRP A 1086 -22.05 -28.48 -32.05
N LEU A 1087 -20.72 -28.36 -32.02
CA LEU A 1087 -19.88 -28.25 -33.21
C LEU A 1087 -19.81 -29.58 -33.99
N ASP A 1088 -19.58 -30.70 -33.32
CA ASP A 1088 -19.44 -32.03 -33.93
C ASP A 1088 -20.50 -33.01 -33.40
N PRO A 1089 -21.57 -33.26 -34.19
CA PRO A 1089 -22.62 -34.21 -33.83
C PRO A 1089 -22.14 -35.65 -33.63
N ARG A 1090 -20.95 -36.02 -34.14
CA ARG A 1090 -20.39 -37.39 -34.00
C ARG A 1090 -20.08 -37.74 -32.55
N ILE A 1091 -19.75 -36.74 -31.74
CA ILE A 1091 -19.47 -36.87 -30.31
C ILE A 1091 -20.70 -37.39 -29.54
N ARG A 1092 -21.92 -37.20 -30.09
CA ARG A 1092 -23.16 -37.73 -29.50
C ARG A 1092 -23.30 -39.25 -29.62
N PHE A 1093 -22.67 -39.89 -30.61
CA PHE A 1093 -22.86 -41.31 -30.90
C PHE A 1093 -21.92 -42.23 -30.12
N GLU A 1094 -20.76 -41.75 -29.67
CA GLU A 1094 -19.83 -42.54 -28.84
C GLU A 1094 -20.28 -42.66 -27.36
N GLY A 1095 -21.08 -41.71 -26.86
CA GLY A 1095 -21.60 -41.74 -25.50
C GLY A 1095 -22.74 -42.72 -25.23
N GLY A 1096 -23.22 -43.43 -26.27
CA GLY A 1096 -24.35 -44.38 -26.21
C GLY A 1096 -23.96 -45.84 -26.44
N SER A 1097 -22.69 -46.15 -26.67
CA SER A 1097 -22.20 -47.54 -26.70
C SER A 1097 -21.07 -47.75 -25.69
N LYS A 1098 -21.44 -47.82 -24.40
CA LYS A 1098 -20.78 -48.66 -23.39
C LYS A 1098 -21.61 -48.67 -22.13
#